data_AF-A0A7W8YRY7-F1
#
_entry.id   AF-A0A7W8YRY7-F1
#
_cell.length_a   1.000
_cell.length_b   1.000
_cell.length_c   1.000
_cell.angle_alpha   90.00
_cell.angle_beta   90.00
_cell.angle_gamma   90.00
#
_symmetry.space_group_name_H-M   'P 1'
#
loop_
_entity.id
_entity.type
_entity.pdbx_description
1 polymer ?
#
loop_
_entity_poly.entity_id
_entity_poly.type
_entity_poly.pdbx_seq_one_letter_code
_entity_poly.pdbx_strand_id
1 'polypeptide(L)'
;MKLTAQQHLEIRQHLLGLSLTEDMLDELYDHLITSLEQKPASAKFNMAEVRDLIDTEFNELINTPEEKKKYRLINLVAGFVLFGIALLTYWLTMEPTASFYDCGEFIATASKLQVGHQPGAPLFLMIGKMFSLLAMGNPAKIAYWINFSAVLASAATIMFLFWTITALASKIYRKEKVGSKTFSIIAAGAIGALAYTFSDTFWFSAVESEVYALSSLFTAVTFWAILRWENETNNRWLIFISFIVGLSIGVHLLSLLTIPAVTLVYYFKKAEKPGIMGTIKAFLIGCLIVGIVQFVLIQYFVLFAAEADLLFVNTLGLFFGSGAICFILLFAAILYGAINYSIRKQKYNLNMALLCLVFVLFGFSSYLMILIRADAKTNINLSNPDMPFSLYDYLGRTNYGSTPLIYGNTFDAKVVENKETGNTYRKGASKYEVSGKTYKTTYDKNILFPRTFSQKAGHDKYYQQWLNLNEGQTPTFTQNLSFFTSWQLGFMYWRYFLWNFAGRQNDVQGVGNVQDGNWITGIKALDSLRLGNQSDLPATITTNAGHNVYYGFPLIMGIAGLIWLYRRNKADGIVIITLFFFTGIAIILYLNQDPLQPRERDYAYAGSFYAFAICIGFGVLALKELLSKIAQQKLSLIIATGICLLAAPVLMGVQGWDDHDRSHKNTAADWAKNYLNSCAPNAILFTNADNDTFPLWYAQEVEGFRTDVRVICMQFLPDASFINQLKKQMNKSAPLPITMAEEKYVSGVRDYLPYVDYGLTDSVELKDLFAVMTSENKEDQVQMTDGTFMNFLPTKKLKLTVDPEQLVKTHTITPAQKAQVSKTMEWNFNKSYASKGDLALFDILIHNNWERPVYFATSVSQDTYIGLDQYLYLEGYAYRLLPFKTAAEDSRDKSEKTNSDVMYANVMNKIDYTAFHKASYLDQESKRIVFSTWGFNNTLASNLIMEGKSAKAMHLMQKCLRDLPLTNYSVRDTVNRISTIQNLYALNRIKEANQLTRETTGFLAQEFNYVCTLAPEFQQVYLQDTRLSLSVLHQLDQLTAGYKQQELNRVVKDAFNQMIDKSGIRKS
;
A
#
# COMPACT_ATOMS: atom_id res chain seq x y z
N MET A 1 -7.35 12.85 -61.56
CA MET A 1 -6.42 14.00 -61.69
C MET A 1 -5.41 13.64 -62.77
N LYS A 2 -5.14 14.47 -63.80
CA LYS A 2 -4.09 14.15 -64.79
C LYS A 2 -2.73 14.63 -64.28
N LEU A 3 -1.79 13.69 -64.10
CA LEU A 3 -0.43 13.97 -63.66
C LEU A 3 0.43 14.48 -64.82
N THR A 4 1.37 15.39 -64.57
CA THR A 4 2.35 15.84 -65.56
C THR A 4 3.54 14.89 -65.62
N ALA A 5 4.29 14.89 -66.73
CA ALA A 5 5.51 14.08 -66.86
C ALA A 5 6.52 14.33 -65.72
N GLN A 6 6.61 15.58 -65.25
CA GLN A 6 7.45 15.95 -64.10
C GLN A 6 6.96 15.30 -62.79
N GLN A 7 5.65 15.24 -62.56
CA GLN A 7 5.05 14.61 -61.38
C GLN A 7 5.22 13.09 -61.40
N HIS A 8 5.07 12.46 -62.57
CA HIS A 8 5.39 11.03 -62.73
C HIS A 8 6.85 10.73 -62.40
N LEU A 9 7.78 11.60 -62.83
CA LEU A 9 9.20 11.47 -62.54
C LEU A 9 9.51 11.64 -61.04
N GLU A 10 8.90 12.63 -60.37
CA GLU A 10 9.03 12.83 -58.92
C GLU A 10 8.54 11.63 -58.11
N ILE A 11 7.39 11.03 -58.49
CA ILE A 11 6.88 9.82 -57.85
C ILE A 11 7.87 8.66 -58.03
N ARG A 12 8.33 8.43 -59.26
CA ARG A 12 9.21 7.29 -59.59
C ARG A 12 10.58 7.41 -58.92
N GLN A 13 11.16 8.61 -58.89
CA GLN A 13 12.40 8.87 -58.13
C GLN A 13 12.22 8.63 -56.63
N HIS A 14 11.05 8.96 -56.08
CA HIS A 14 10.76 8.70 -54.68
C HIS A 14 10.62 7.20 -54.39
N LEU A 15 9.96 6.45 -55.27
CA LEU A 15 9.83 4.99 -55.17
C LEU A 15 11.15 4.25 -55.34
N LEU A 16 12.04 4.71 -56.22
CA LEU A 16 13.40 4.17 -56.37
C LEU A 16 14.27 4.35 -55.12
N GLY A 17 13.90 5.29 -54.24
CA GLY A 17 14.49 5.43 -52.91
C GLY A 17 14.00 4.40 -51.88
N LEU A 18 12.96 3.62 -52.21
CA LEU A 18 12.43 2.53 -51.40
C LEU A 18 13.13 1.23 -51.84
N SER A 19 13.74 0.51 -50.91
CA SER A 19 14.44 -0.75 -51.18
C SER A 19 13.46 -1.90 -51.50
N LEU A 20 12.79 -1.83 -52.65
CA LEU A 20 11.81 -2.80 -53.15
C LEU A 20 12.41 -3.63 -54.28
N THR A 21 11.84 -4.82 -54.54
CA THR A 21 12.13 -5.59 -55.76
C THR A 21 11.53 -4.88 -56.97
N GLU A 22 12.12 -5.03 -58.16
CA GLU A 22 11.64 -4.39 -59.40
C GLU A 22 10.14 -4.63 -59.64
N ASP A 23 9.69 -5.89 -59.53
CA ASP A 23 8.28 -6.27 -59.71
C ASP A 23 7.33 -5.54 -58.74
N MET A 24 7.70 -5.42 -57.46
CA MET A 24 6.85 -4.72 -56.47
C MET A 24 6.89 -3.21 -56.65
N LEU A 25 7.99 -2.68 -57.19
CA LEU A 25 8.14 -1.25 -57.41
C LEU A 25 7.25 -0.80 -58.58
N ASP A 26 7.18 -1.60 -59.64
CA ASP A 26 6.28 -1.36 -60.78
C ASP A 26 4.81 -1.58 -60.39
N GLU A 27 4.48 -2.64 -59.65
CA GLU A 27 3.11 -2.89 -59.18
C GLU A 27 2.60 -1.81 -58.22
N LEU A 28 3.46 -1.35 -57.30
CA LEU A 28 3.17 -0.21 -56.41
C LEU A 28 3.01 1.09 -57.20
N TYR A 29 3.86 1.32 -58.20
CA TYR A 29 3.76 2.50 -59.06
C TYR A 29 2.41 2.54 -59.80
N ASP A 30 2.00 1.42 -60.40
CA ASP A 30 0.74 1.35 -61.15
C ASP A 30 -0.48 1.56 -60.25
N HIS A 31 -0.49 0.97 -59.05
CA HIS A 31 -1.50 1.22 -58.02
C HIS A 31 -1.58 2.71 -57.64
N LEU A 32 -0.42 3.34 -57.40
CA LEU A 32 -0.34 4.76 -57.04
C LEU A 32 -0.86 5.68 -58.12
N ILE A 33 -0.47 5.46 -59.38
CA ILE A 33 -0.94 6.25 -60.51
C ILE A 33 -2.46 6.08 -60.64
N THR A 34 -2.96 4.84 -60.58
CA THR A 34 -4.40 4.57 -60.66
C THR A 34 -5.18 5.29 -59.57
N SER A 35 -4.73 5.24 -58.32
CA SER A 35 -5.39 5.91 -57.18
C SER A 35 -5.31 7.43 -57.26
N LEU A 36 -4.23 8.00 -57.79
CA LEU A 36 -4.12 9.45 -58.03
C LEU A 36 -4.99 9.92 -59.20
N GLU A 37 -5.10 9.11 -60.25
CA GLU A 37 -5.90 9.42 -61.42
C GLU A 37 -7.41 9.37 -61.16
N GLN A 38 -7.86 8.52 -60.23
CA GLN A 38 -9.26 8.46 -59.77
C GLN A 38 -9.73 9.71 -58.99
N LYS A 39 -8.82 10.60 -58.55
CA LYS A 39 -9.20 11.83 -57.84
C LYS A 39 -9.90 12.85 -58.76
N PRO A 40 -10.79 13.72 -58.23
CA PRO A 40 -11.45 14.77 -59.00
C PRO A 40 -10.44 15.67 -59.74
N ALA A 41 -10.81 16.20 -60.90
CA ALA A 41 -9.95 17.08 -61.69
C ALA A 41 -9.54 18.38 -60.96
N SER A 42 -10.28 18.78 -59.91
CA SER A 42 -9.98 19.94 -59.06
C SER A 42 -8.95 19.67 -57.96
N ALA A 43 -8.56 18.41 -57.73
CA ALA A 43 -7.55 18.06 -56.74
C ALA A 43 -6.17 18.56 -57.17
N LYS A 44 -5.44 19.21 -56.25
CA LYS A 44 -4.06 19.65 -56.48
C LYS A 44 -3.08 18.55 -56.09
N PHE A 45 -2.08 18.32 -56.92
CA PHE A 45 -0.99 17.39 -56.62
C PHE A 45 -0.23 17.83 -55.37
N ASN A 46 -0.02 16.90 -54.44
CA ASN A 46 0.71 17.13 -53.19
C ASN A 46 1.60 15.92 -52.87
N MET A 47 2.92 16.11 -52.91
CA MET A 47 3.88 15.02 -52.63
C MET A 47 3.81 14.46 -51.20
N ALA A 48 3.30 15.23 -50.22
CA ALA A 48 3.07 14.68 -48.88
C ALA A 48 1.91 13.67 -48.86
N GLU A 49 0.87 13.92 -49.66
CA GLU A 49 -0.28 13.03 -49.82
C GLU A 49 0.10 11.78 -50.65
N VAL A 50 0.95 11.95 -51.66
CA VAL A 50 1.54 10.84 -52.42
C VAL A 50 2.36 9.93 -51.50
N ARG A 51 3.14 10.47 -50.56
CA ARG A 51 3.90 9.66 -49.58
C ARG A 51 2.99 8.83 -48.67
N ASP A 52 1.90 9.40 -48.21
CA ASP A 52 0.89 8.69 -47.40
C ASP A 52 0.18 7.62 -48.24
N LEU A 53 -0.08 7.91 -49.52
CA LEU A 53 -0.60 6.94 -50.49
C LEU A 53 0.39 5.79 -50.74
N ILE A 54 1.68 6.08 -50.90
CA ILE A 54 2.75 5.08 -51.08
C ILE A 54 2.75 4.12 -49.90
N ASP A 55 2.75 4.63 -48.67
CA ASP A 55 2.68 3.77 -47.49
C ASP A 55 1.38 2.98 -47.43
N THR A 56 0.25 3.54 -47.87
CA THR A 56 -1.06 2.86 -47.88
C THR A 56 -1.12 1.74 -48.91
N GLU A 57 -0.82 2.05 -50.17
CA GLU A 57 -0.80 1.12 -51.29
C GLU A 57 0.24 0.02 -51.07
N PHE A 58 1.45 0.37 -50.62
CA PHE A 58 2.50 -0.60 -50.30
C PHE A 58 2.09 -1.57 -49.18
N ASN A 59 1.41 -1.06 -48.14
CA ASN A 59 0.87 -1.90 -47.07
C ASN A 59 -0.32 -2.77 -47.52
N GLU A 60 -1.04 -2.40 -48.57
CA GLU A 60 -2.09 -3.23 -49.18
C GLU A 60 -1.51 -4.29 -50.12
N LEU A 61 -0.45 -3.93 -50.86
CA LEU A 61 0.31 -4.84 -51.72
C LEU A 61 0.96 -5.99 -50.92
N ILE A 62 1.58 -5.68 -49.77
CA ILE A 62 2.26 -6.69 -48.94
C ILE A 62 1.29 -7.55 -48.13
N ASN A 63 0.11 -7.02 -47.79
CA ASN A 63 -0.83 -7.65 -46.85
C ASN A 63 -2.27 -7.55 -47.36
N THR A 64 -2.83 -8.67 -47.80
CA THR A 64 -4.20 -8.70 -48.31
C THR A 64 -5.22 -8.35 -47.21
N PRO A 65 -6.41 -7.82 -47.56
CA PRO A 65 -7.48 -7.56 -46.59
C PRO A 65 -7.85 -8.78 -45.74
N GLU A 66 -7.83 -9.97 -46.34
CA GLU A 66 -8.07 -11.24 -45.65
C GLU A 66 -6.98 -11.57 -44.63
N GLU A 67 -5.70 -11.36 -44.98
CA GLU A 67 -4.57 -11.58 -44.06
C GLU A 67 -4.60 -10.60 -42.88
N LYS A 68 -4.92 -9.32 -43.14
CA LYS A 68 -5.13 -8.31 -42.09
C LYS A 68 -6.31 -8.69 -41.18
N LYS A 69 -7.42 -9.18 -41.76
CA LYS A 69 -8.60 -9.65 -41.01
C LYS A 69 -8.27 -10.87 -40.15
N LYS A 70 -7.52 -11.84 -40.71
CA LYS A 70 -7.08 -13.04 -40.00
C LYS A 70 -6.16 -12.70 -38.83
N TYR A 71 -5.15 -11.84 -39.03
CA TYR A 71 -4.29 -11.37 -37.96
C TYR A 71 -5.09 -10.66 -36.85
N ARG A 72 -5.99 -9.74 -37.22
CA ARG A 72 -6.85 -9.03 -36.25
C ARG A 72 -7.69 -10.00 -35.43
N LEU A 73 -8.27 -11.03 -36.06
CA LEU A 73 -9.03 -12.06 -35.36
C LEU A 73 -8.16 -12.87 -34.39
N ILE A 74 -7.00 -13.36 -34.84
CA ILE A 74 -6.07 -14.10 -33.99
C ILE A 74 -5.62 -13.25 -32.80
N ASN A 75 -5.25 -11.99 -33.04
CA ASN A 75 -4.83 -11.06 -32.01
C ASN A 75 -5.95 -10.75 -31.01
N LEU A 76 -7.18 -10.59 -31.48
CA LEU A 76 -8.34 -10.39 -30.62
C LEU A 76 -8.57 -11.61 -29.72
N VAL A 77 -8.65 -12.81 -30.31
CA VAL A 77 -8.88 -14.07 -29.60
C VAL A 77 -7.74 -14.35 -28.60
N ALA A 78 -6.49 -14.18 -29.01
CA ALA A 78 -5.34 -14.37 -28.12
C ALA A 78 -5.38 -13.43 -26.90
N GLY A 79 -5.81 -12.18 -27.08
CA GLY A 79 -6.02 -11.26 -25.97
C GLY A 79 -7.05 -11.76 -24.97
N PHE A 80 -8.20 -12.26 -25.45
CA PHE A 80 -9.22 -12.86 -24.58
C PHE A 80 -8.81 -14.20 -23.95
N VAL A 81 -7.98 -14.99 -24.62
CA VAL A 81 -7.39 -16.21 -24.03
C VAL A 81 -6.47 -15.85 -22.87
N LEU A 82 -5.60 -14.84 -23.04
CA LEU A 82 -4.72 -14.39 -21.96
C LEU A 82 -5.49 -13.72 -20.81
N PHE A 83 -6.55 -12.98 -21.14
CA PHE A 83 -7.52 -12.52 -20.14
C PHE A 83 -8.08 -13.70 -19.33
N GLY A 84 -8.52 -14.77 -20.01
CA GLY A 84 -9.05 -15.96 -19.36
C GLY A 84 -8.02 -16.68 -18.47
N ILE A 85 -6.77 -16.81 -18.92
CA ILE A 85 -5.68 -17.38 -18.13
C ILE A 85 -5.44 -16.54 -16.87
N ALA A 86 -5.24 -15.23 -17.03
CA ALA A 86 -5.01 -14.33 -15.89
C ALA A 86 -6.21 -14.29 -14.93
N LEU A 87 -7.44 -14.25 -15.46
CA LEU A 87 -8.67 -14.31 -14.67
C LEU A 87 -8.72 -15.58 -13.83
N LEU A 88 -8.46 -16.74 -14.43
CA LEU A 88 -8.47 -18.02 -13.71
C LEU A 88 -7.36 -18.06 -12.66
N THR A 89 -6.13 -17.66 -12.99
CA THR A 89 -5.02 -17.58 -12.03
C THR A 89 -5.41 -16.75 -10.81
N TYR A 90 -5.77 -15.48 -11.02
CA TYR A 90 -6.07 -14.57 -9.92
C TYR A 90 -7.33 -14.97 -9.16
N TRP A 91 -8.32 -15.55 -9.84
CA TRP A 91 -9.55 -16.00 -9.19
C TRP A 91 -9.29 -17.21 -8.29
N LEU A 92 -8.48 -18.17 -8.77
CA LEU A 92 -8.12 -19.37 -8.01
C LEU A 92 -7.27 -19.04 -6.78
N THR A 93 -6.52 -17.94 -6.79
CA THR A 93 -5.66 -17.52 -5.67
C THR A 93 -6.20 -16.33 -4.88
N MET A 94 -7.41 -15.85 -5.19
CA MET A 94 -8.01 -14.65 -4.59
C MET A 94 -8.29 -14.83 -3.10
N GLU A 95 -8.02 -13.81 -2.28
CA GLU A 95 -8.45 -13.84 -0.88
C GLU A 95 -9.99 -13.75 -0.80
N PRO A 96 -10.68 -14.67 -0.09
CA PRO A 96 -12.15 -14.71 -0.09
C PRO A 96 -12.80 -13.65 0.80
N THR A 97 -12.06 -13.07 1.75
CA THR A 97 -12.53 -12.07 2.73
C THR A 97 -11.64 -10.82 2.72
N ALA A 98 -11.75 -9.96 3.73
CA ALA A 98 -10.86 -8.80 3.85
C ALA A 98 -9.43 -9.23 4.22
N SER A 99 -8.44 -8.60 3.58
CA SER A 99 -7.01 -8.68 3.92
C SER A 99 -6.62 -7.59 4.94
N PHE A 100 -5.39 -7.65 5.47
CA PHE A 100 -4.82 -6.59 6.31
C PHE A 100 -4.56 -5.28 5.52
N TYR A 101 -4.12 -4.23 6.22
CA TYR A 101 -3.98 -2.86 5.71
C TYR A 101 -5.31 -2.29 5.20
N ASP A 102 -5.26 -1.54 4.10
CA ASP A 102 -6.36 -0.68 3.63
C ASP A 102 -7.58 -1.47 3.10
N CYS A 103 -7.42 -2.76 2.80
CA CYS A 103 -8.48 -3.60 2.23
C CYS A 103 -9.76 -3.62 3.07
N GLY A 104 -9.64 -3.76 4.40
CA GLY A 104 -10.80 -3.81 5.29
C GLY A 104 -11.63 -2.52 5.24
N GLU A 105 -10.96 -1.37 5.18
CA GLU A 105 -11.63 -0.07 5.05
C GLU A 105 -12.22 0.12 3.66
N PHE A 106 -11.48 -0.21 2.60
CA PHE A 106 -11.95 -0.09 1.23
C PHE A 106 -13.20 -0.93 0.97
N ILE A 107 -13.26 -2.16 1.48
CA ILE A 107 -14.45 -3.02 1.39
C ILE A 107 -15.61 -2.42 2.22
N ALA A 108 -15.34 -1.95 3.45
CA ALA A 108 -16.35 -1.34 4.32
C ALA A 108 -16.95 -0.05 3.75
N THR A 109 -16.12 0.80 3.18
CA THR A 109 -16.51 2.07 2.56
C THR A 109 -17.17 1.84 1.21
N ALA A 110 -16.71 0.90 0.37
CA ALA A 110 -17.35 0.57 -0.90
C ALA A 110 -18.75 -0.04 -0.69
N SER A 111 -18.90 -0.96 0.27
CA SER A 111 -20.18 -1.64 0.54
C SER A 111 -21.35 -0.68 0.83
N LYS A 112 -21.07 0.44 1.52
CA LYS A 112 -22.07 1.45 1.91
C LYS A 112 -21.85 2.84 1.30
N LEU A 113 -20.91 2.98 0.35
CA LEU A 113 -20.45 4.27 -0.19
C LEU A 113 -20.11 5.28 0.93
N GLN A 114 -19.23 4.90 1.84
CA GLN A 114 -18.77 5.75 2.95
C GLN A 114 -17.49 6.51 2.55
N VAL A 115 -16.94 7.34 3.43
CA VAL A 115 -15.76 8.17 3.14
C VAL A 115 -14.55 7.63 3.89
N GLY A 116 -13.68 6.93 3.16
CA GLY A 116 -12.42 6.37 3.69
C GLY A 116 -11.29 7.39 3.79
N HIS A 117 -10.08 6.92 4.06
CA HIS A 117 -8.92 7.78 4.25
C HIS A 117 -8.52 8.52 2.97
N GLN A 118 -7.79 9.64 3.11
CA GLN A 118 -7.52 10.56 2.00
C GLN A 118 -6.65 9.93 0.88
N PRO A 119 -6.99 10.08 -0.42
CA PRO A 119 -8.04 10.92 -1.00
C PRO A 119 -9.34 10.13 -1.32
N GLY A 120 -9.61 9.01 -0.68
CA GLY A 120 -10.94 8.36 -0.69
C GLY A 120 -11.30 7.50 -1.89
N ALA A 121 -10.60 7.62 -3.03
CA ALA A 121 -10.76 6.78 -4.22
C ALA A 121 -12.24 6.56 -4.66
N PRO A 122 -13.04 7.62 -4.90
CA PRO A 122 -14.49 7.51 -5.08
C PRO A 122 -14.94 6.62 -6.23
N LEU A 123 -14.22 6.60 -7.35
CA LEU A 123 -14.55 5.73 -8.48
C LEU A 123 -14.32 4.26 -8.14
N PHE A 124 -13.25 3.97 -7.40
CA PHE A 124 -13.00 2.62 -6.87
C PHE A 124 -14.14 2.19 -5.94
N LEU A 125 -14.58 3.07 -5.02
CA LEU A 125 -15.70 2.79 -4.12
C LEU A 125 -17.02 2.54 -4.86
N MET A 126 -17.31 3.33 -5.91
CA MET A 126 -18.52 3.14 -6.73
C MET A 126 -18.49 1.82 -7.50
N ILE A 127 -17.35 1.43 -8.07
CA ILE A 127 -17.19 0.13 -8.73
C ILE A 127 -17.32 -0.99 -7.69
N GLY A 128 -16.65 -0.90 -6.55
CA GLY A 128 -16.79 -1.86 -5.46
C GLY A 128 -18.24 -1.99 -4.98
N LYS A 129 -18.98 -0.88 -4.90
CA LYS A 129 -20.42 -0.92 -4.60
C LYS A 129 -21.20 -1.74 -5.63
N MET A 130 -20.92 -1.58 -6.93
CA MET A 130 -21.60 -2.37 -7.97
C MET A 130 -21.34 -3.87 -7.78
N PHE A 131 -20.10 -4.28 -7.48
CA PHE A 131 -19.76 -5.67 -7.24
C PHE A 131 -20.37 -6.21 -5.93
N SER A 132 -20.47 -5.38 -4.88
CA SER A 132 -21.13 -5.77 -3.63
C SER A 132 -22.58 -6.23 -3.83
N LEU A 133 -23.28 -5.72 -4.86
CA LEU A 133 -24.65 -6.10 -5.17
C LEU A 133 -24.77 -7.53 -5.71
N LEU A 134 -23.70 -8.10 -6.28
CA LEU A 134 -23.65 -9.50 -6.72
C LEU A 134 -23.70 -10.49 -5.56
N ALA A 135 -23.51 -10.02 -4.33
CA ALA A 135 -23.74 -10.81 -3.12
C ALA A 135 -25.22 -11.15 -2.87
N MET A 136 -26.16 -10.54 -3.63
CA MET A 136 -27.61 -10.76 -3.53
C MET A 136 -28.14 -10.63 -2.09
N GLY A 137 -27.59 -9.67 -1.34
CA GLY A 137 -27.98 -9.40 0.04
C GLY A 137 -27.30 -10.30 1.09
N ASN A 138 -26.42 -11.24 0.72
CA ASN A 138 -25.64 -12.03 1.68
C ASN A 138 -24.36 -11.29 2.11
N PRO A 139 -24.27 -10.78 3.35
CA PRO A 139 -23.12 -9.99 3.80
C PRO A 139 -21.79 -10.74 3.72
N ALA A 140 -21.78 -12.05 3.99
CA ALA A 140 -20.59 -12.88 3.97
C ALA A 140 -19.96 -13.03 2.57
N LYS A 141 -20.69 -12.69 1.50
CA LYS A 141 -20.20 -12.73 0.11
C LYS A 141 -19.79 -11.37 -0.44
N ILE A 142 -19.97 -10.28 0.32
CA ILE A 142 -19.67 -8.93 -0.17
C ILE A 142 -18.18 -8.77 -0.43
N ALA A 143 -17.31 -9.15 0.53
CA ALA A 143 -15.85 -9.05 0.36
C ALA A 143 -15.37 -9.84 -0.87
N TYR A 144 -15.82 -11.08 -1.00
CA TYR A 144 -15.49 -11.94 -2.14
C TYR A 144 -15.77 -11.24 -3.49
N TRP A 145 -16.95 -10.64 -3.68
CA TRP A 145 -17.28 -9.98 -4.93
C TRP A 145 -16.52 -8.67 -5.15
N ILE A 146 -16.23 -7.92 -4.08
CA ILE A 146 -15.40 -6.71 -4.19
C ILE A 146 -13.95 -7.11 -4.56
N ASN A 147 -13.38 -8.15 -3.94
CA ASN A 147 -12.07 -8.69 -4.32
C ASN A 147 -12.08 -9.17 -5.79
N PHE A 148 -13.17 -9.79 -6.24
CA PHE A 148 -13.31 -10.23 -7.63
C PHE A 148 -13.27 -9.06 -8.63
N SER A 149 -13.59 -7.83 -8.21
CA SER A 149 -13.41 -6.64 -9.05
C SER A 149 -11.93 -6.35 -9.35
N ALA A 150 -11.03 -6.59 -8.38
CA ALA A 150 -9.59 -6.47 -8.57
C ALA A 150 -9.03 -7.56 -9.49
N VAL A 151 -9.52 -8.81 -9.34
CA VAL A 151 -9.22 -9.93 -10.25
C VAL A 151 -9.59 -9.56 -11.69
N LEU A 152 -10.81 -9.05 -11.90
CA LEU A 152 -11.29 -8.68 -13.24
C LEU A 152 -10.46 -7.53 -13.85
N ALA A 153 -10.18 -6.49 -13.06
CA ALA A 153 -9.38 -5.35 -13.51
C ALA A 153 -7.94 -5.76 -13.85
N SER A 154 -7.35 -6.65 -13.06
CA SER A 154 -6.00 -7.16 -13.28
C SER A 154 -5.92 -8.09 -14.49
N ALA A 155 -6.91 -8.97 -14.70
CA ALA A 155 -7.00 -9.79 -15.92
C ALA A 155 -7.16 -8.91 -17.18
N ALA A 156 -7.97 -7.85 -17.11
CA ALA A 156 -8.10 -6.88 -18.18
C ALA A 156 -6.77 -6.13 -18.44
N THR A 157 -5.99 -5.82 -17.40
CA THR A 157 -4.65 -5.23 -17.52
C THR A 157 -3.74 -6.12 -18.36
N ILE A 158 -3.74 -7.44 -18.12
CA ILE A 158 -2.94 -8.42 -18.91
C ILE A 158 -3.37 -8.43 -20.39
N MET A 159 -4.66 -8.37 -20.66
CA MET A 159 -5.19 -8.27 -22.03
C MET A 159 -4.71 -7.01 -22.75
N PHE A 160 -4.77 -5.85 -22.09
CA PHE A 160 -4.28 -4.59 -22.67
C PHE A 160 -2.75 -4.54 -22.79
N LEU A 161 -2.01 -5.18 -21.89
CA LEU A 161 -0.57 -5.38 -22.02
C LEU A 161 -0.24 -6.20 -23.27
N PHE A 162 -0.94 -7.32 -23.47
CA PHE A 162 -0.80 -8.14 -24.67
C PHE A 162 -1.08 -7.32 -25.94
N TRP A 163 -2.16 -6.54 -25.97
CA TRP A 163 -2.46 -5.68 -27.12
C TRP A 163 -1.47 -4.54 -27.31
N THR A 164 -0.87 -4.04 -26.23
CA THR A 164 0.23 -3.06 -26.28
C THR A 164 1.45 -3.67 -26.96
N ILE A 165 1.91 -4.83 -26.49
CA ILE A 165 3.09 -5.51 -27.04
C ILE A 165 2.87 -5.89 -28.51
N THR A 166 1.70 -6.44 -28.85
CA THR A 166 1.40 -6.83 -30.24
C THR A 166 1.24 -5.63 -31.17
N ALA A 167 0.71 -4.49 -30.68
CA ALA A 167 0.67 -3.25 -31.46
C ALA A 167 2.09 -2.74 -31.77
N LEU A 168 2.98 -2.72 -30.78
CA LEU A 168 4.38 -2.32 -30.95
C LEU A 168 5.15 -3.31 -31.86
N ALA A 169 4.99 -4.61 -31.66
CA ALA A 169 5.65 -5.62 -32.48
C ALA A 169 5.14 -5.59 -33.94
N SER A 170 3.83 -5.42 -34.15
CA SER A 170 3.26 -5.25 -35.49
C SER A 170 3.78 -3.99 -36.18
N LYS A 171 4.03 -2.91 -35.44
CA LYS A 171 4.62 -1.67 -35.98
C LYS A 171 6.02 -1.90 -36.55
N ILE A 172 6.84 -2.71 -35.90
CA ILE A 172 8.20 -3.04 -36.35
C ILE A 172 8.17 -3.85 -37.66
N TYR A 173 7.21 -4.76 -37.80
CA TYR A 173 7.06 -5.61 -38.98
C TYR A 173 6.18 -5.01 -40.10
N ARG A 174 5.87 -3.70 -40.07
CA ARG A 174 4.94 -3.07 -41.05
C ARG A 174 5.34 -3.29 -42.52
N LYS A 175 6.64 -3.30 -42.81
CA LYS A 175 7.17 -3.50 -44.18
C LYS A 175 7.30 -4.97 -44.59
N GLU A 176 6.82 -5.89 -43.76
CA GLU A 176 6.90 -7.34 -43.99
C GLU A 176 5.49 -7.94 -44.03
N LYS A 177 5.37 -9.12 -44.67
CA LYS A 177 4.10 -9.85 -44.76
C LYS A 177 3.63 -10.30 -43.37
N VAL A 178 2.58 -9.68 -42.84
CA VAL A 178 1.96 -9.92 -41.52
C VAL A 178 1.59 -11.39 -41.35
N GLY A 179 1.09 -12.06 -42.40
CA GLY A 179 0.81 -13.49 -42.35
C GLY A 179 2.02 -14.33 -41.92
N SER A 180 3.23 -13.95 -42.35
CA SER A 180 4.48 -14.64 -41.98
C SER A 180 5.00 -14.31 -40.58
N LYS A 181 4.59 -13.17 -40.01
CA LYS A 181 5.05 -12.65 -38.71
C LYS A 181 4.02 -12.76 -37.60
N THR A 182 2.78 -13.15 -37.91
CA THR A 182 1.67 -13.25 -36.95
C THR A 182 2.08 -14.04 -35.72
N PHE A 183 2.66 -15.24 -35.87
CA PHE A 183 3.08 -16.04 -34.72
C PHE A 183 4.20 -15.40 -33.91
N SER A 184 5.15 -14.69 -34.55
CA SER A 184 6.18 -13.93 -33.82
C SER A 184 5.58 -12.82 -32.97
N ILE A 185 4.62 -12.08 -33.53
CA ILE A 185 3.93 -10.98 -32.84
C ILE A 185 3.13 -11.53 -31.65
N ILE A 186 2.34 -12.59 -31.86
CA ILE A 186 1.52 -13.21 -30.81
C ILE A 186 2.40 -13.83 -29.72
N ALA A 187 3.50 -14.50 -30.07
CA ALA A 187 4.43 -15.07 -29.08
C ALA A 187 5.08 -13.99 -28.21
N ALA A 188 5.54 -12.88 -28.81
CA ALA A 188 6.08 -11.75 -28.07
C ALA A 188 5.04 -11.16 -27.09
N GLY A 189 3.82 -10.95 -27.57
CA GLY A 189 2.71 -10.48 -26.74
C GLY A 189 2.39 -11.42 -25.58
N ALA A 190 2.25 -12.72 -25.86
CA ALA A 190 1.85 -13.71 -24.86
C ALA A 190 2.90 -13.88 -23.77
N ILE A 191 4.18 -13.98 -24.14
CA ILE A 191 5.26 -14.19 -23.15
C ILE A 191 5.45 -12.96 -22.26
N GLY A 192 5.43 -11.75 -22.83
CA GLY A 192 5.53 -10.54 -22.01
C GLY A 192 4.31 -10.36 -21.07
N ALA A 193 3.10 -10.59 -21.58
CA ALA A 193 1.88 -10.46 -20.78
C ALA A 193 1.80 -11.53 -19.67
N LEU A 194 2.16 -12.78 -19.96
CA LEU A 194 2.17 -13.85 -18.95
C LEU A 194 3.32 -13.67 -17.94
N ALA A 195 4.48 -13.14 -18.33
CA ALA A 195 5.54 -12.82 -17.38
C ALA A 195 5.10 -11.76 -16.36
N TYR A 196 4.33 -10.76 -16.79
CA TYR A 196 3.71 -9.81 -15.86
C TYR A 196 2.59 -10.44 -15.02
N THR A 197 1.85 -11.38 -15.60
CA THR A 197 0.78 -12.12 -14.89
C THR A 197 1.30 -12.80 -13.64
N PHE A 198 2.49 -13.39 -13.72
CA PHE A 198 3.13 -14.10 -12.62
C PHE A 198 4.24 -13.29 -11.95
N SER A 199 4.25 -11.96 -12.10
CA SER A 199 5.21 -11.11 -11.38
C SER A 199 4.71 -10.85 -9.95
N ASP A 200 5.58 -11.08 -8.96
CA ASP A 200 5.32 -11.04 -7.52
C ASP A 200 4.44 -9.85 -7.11
N THR A 201 4.90 -8.64 -7.39
CA THR A 201 4.20 -7.41 -6.97
C THR A 201 2.82 -7.27 -7.61
N PHE A 202 2.68 -7.61 -8.90
CA PHE A 202 1.41 -7.45 -9.59
C PHE A 202 0.40 -8.52 -9.17
N TRP A 203 0.84 -9.78 -9.02
CA TRP A 203 -0.02 -10.87 -8.59
C TRP A 203 -0.53 -10.66 -7.16
N PHE A 204 0.32 -10.20 -6.24
CA PHE A 204 -0.08 -9.84 -4.87
C PHE A 204 -1.23 -8.82 -4.88
N SER A 205 -1.14 -7.79 -5.73
CA SER A 205 -2.17 -6.75 -5.84
C SER A 205 -3.42 -7.19 -6.61
N ALA A 206 -3.34 -8.27 -7.39
CA ALA A 206 -4.43 -8.77 -8.22
C ALA A 206 -5.48 -9.59 -7.44
N VAL A 207 -5.14 -10.02 -6.22
CA VAL A 207 -5.91 -10.98 -5.41
C VAL A 207 -6.61 -10.35 -4.19
N GLU A 208 -6.52 -9.02 -4.02
CA GLU A 208 -7.10 -8.27 -2.90
C GLU A 208 -7.74 -6.93 -3.36
N SER A 209 -8.68 -6.40 -2.56
CA SER A 209 -9.38 -5.14 -2.88
C SER A 209 -8.59 -3.89 -2.53
N GLU A 210 -7.55 -3.59 -3.33
CA GLU A 210 -6.85 -2.30 -3.34
C GLU A 210 -7.01 -1.57 -4.69
N VAL A 211 -6.80 -0.26 -4.70
CA VAL A 211 -6.82 0.67 -5.82
C VAL A 211 -5.79 0.33 -6.91
N TYR A 212 -4.73 -0.41 -6.58
CA TYR A 212 -3.63 -0.70 -7.52
C TYR A 212 -4.05 -1.55 -8.71
N ALA A 213 -4.99 -2.49 -8.53
CA ALA A 213 -5.51 -3.31 -9.64
C ALA A 213 -6.19 -2.44 -10.70
N LEU A 214 -7.09 -1.55 -10.26
CA LEU A 214 -7.82 -0.65 -11.14
C LEU A 214 -6.91 0.48 -11.70
N SER A 215 -5.95 0.95 -10.91
CA SER A 215 -4.91 1.88 -11.34
C SER A 215 -4.05 1.29 -12.47
N SER A 216 -3.68 0.02 -12.36
CA SER A 216 -2.91 -0.69 -13.39
C SER A 216 -3.72 -0.84 -14.68
N LEU A 217 -5.02 -1.11 -14.58
CA LEU A 217 -5.91 -1.15 -15.74
C LEU A 217 -5.95 0.20 -16.46
N PHE A 218 -6.13 1.31 -15.72
CA PHE A 218 -6.15 2.64 -16.35
C PHE A 218 -4.82 3.02 -16.99
N THR A 219 -3.70 2.62 -16.38
CA THR A 219 -2.36 2.77 -16.95
C THR A 219 -2.24 2.00 -18.28
N ALA A 220 -2.67 0.74 -18.30
CA ALA A 220 -2.62 -0.12 -19.48
C ALA A 220 -3.55 0.37 -20.61
N VAL A 221 -4.78 0.76 -20.28
CA VAL A 221 -5.76 1.31 -21.24
C VAL A 221 -5.26 2.63 -21.82
N THR A 222 -4.70 3.52 -20.99
CA THR A 222 -4.16 4.81 -21.45
C THR A 222 -3.03 4.60 -22.45
N PHE A 223 -2.07 3.74 -22.12
CA PHE A 223 -0.92 3.49 -22.99
C PHE A 223 -1.32 2.71 -24.26
N TRP A 224 -2.24 1.75 -24.17
CA TRP A 224 -2.80 1.08 -25.34
C TRP A 224 -3.57 2.06 -26.25
N ALA A 225 -4.35 2.97 -25.67
CA ALA A 225 -5.15 3.94 -26.42
C ALA A 225 -4.29 4.91 -27.24
N ILE A 226 -3.10 5.30 -26.74
CA ILE A 226 -2.21 6.17 -27.54
C ILE A 226 -1.59 5.41 -28.72
N LEU A 227 -1.38 4.10 -28.61
CA LEU A 227 -0.95 3.27 -29.75
C LEU A 227 -2.10 3.10 -30.78
N ARG A 228 -3.35 3.04 -30.32
CA ARG A 228 -4.53 3.10 -31.22
C ARG A 228 -4.62 4.43 -31.94
N TRP A 229 -4.43 5.53 -31.23
CA TRP A 229 -4.34 6.86 -31.82
C TRP A 229 -3.21 6.95 -32.83
N GLU A 230 -2.02 6.43 -32.53
CA GLU A 230 -0.87 6.47 -33.44
C GLU A 230 -1.18 5.73 -34.75
N ASN A 231 -1.92 4.62 -34.67
CA ASN A 231 -2.24 3.80 -35.82
C ASN A 231 -3.36 4.37 -36.71
N GLU A 232 -4.42 4.95 -36.12
CA GLU A 232 -5.57 5.50 -36.87
C GLU A 232 -5.47 7.02 -37.13
N THR A 233 -4.65 7.74 -36.36
CA THR A 233 -4.60 9.21 -36.28
C THR A 233 -5.95 9.87 -35.98
N ASN A 234 -6.90 9.13 -35.39
CA ASN A 234 -8.20 9.63 -35.00
C ASN A 234 -8.16 10.23 -33.59
N ASN A 235 -8.34 11.55 -33.51
CA ASN A 235 -8.23 12.32 -32.28
C ASN A 235 -9.25 11.96 -31.19
N ARG A 236 -10.31 11.19 -31.47
CA ARG A 236 -11.19 10.63 -30.42
C ARG A 236 -10.43 9.89 -29.32
N TRP A 237 -9.30 9.25 -29.67
CA TRP A 237 -8.48 8.51 -28.73
C TRP A 237 -7.75 9.42 -27.74
N LEU A 238 -7.37 10.65 -28.13
CA LEU A 238 -6.77 11.63 -27.21
C LEU A 238 -7.82 12.17 -26.22
N ILE A 239 -9.07 12.36 -26.67
CA ILE A 239 -10.19 12.70 -25.78
C ILE A 239 -10.48 11.54 -24.83
N PHE A 240 -10.48 10.30 -25.33
CA PHE A 240 -10.64 9.09 -24.51
C PHE A 240 -9.51 8.96 -23.47
N ILE A 241 -8.25 9.16 -23.84
CA ILE A 241 -7.12 9.20 -22.91
C ILE A 241 -7.35 10.26 -21.83
N SER A 242 -7.79 11.45 -22.22
CA SER A 242 -8.07 12.55 -21.28
C SER A 242 -9.18 12.17 -20.29
N PHE A 243 -10.23 11.50 -20.76
CA PHE A 243 -11.30 10.96 -19.92
C PHE A 243 -10.78 9.91 -18.93
N ILE A 244 -9.99 8.96 -19.41
CA ILE A 244 -9.39 7.91 -18.59
C ILE A 244 -8.45 8.49 -17.52
N VAL A 245 -7.63 9.47 -17.89
CA VAL A 245 -6.78 10.21 -16.93
C VAL A 245 -7.67 10.89 -15.88
N GLY A 246 -8.75 11.55 -16.27
CA GLY A 246 -9.72 12.14 -15.35
C GLY A 246 -10.33 11.13 -14.38
N LEU A 247 -10.80 9.98 -14.88
CA LEU A 247 -11.36 8.89 -14.07
C LEU A 247 -10.33 8.30 -13.10
N SER A 248 -9.07 8.16 -13.55
CA SER A 248 -8.01 7.59 -12.73
C SER A 248 -7.75 8.38 -11.46
N ILE A 249 -8.00 9.70 -11.45
CA ILE A 249 -7.86 10.54 -10.25
C ILE A 249 -8.83 10.08 -9.15
N GLY A 250 -10.00 9.58 -9.53
CA GLY A 250 -10.99 8.98 -8.63
C GLY A 250 -10.61 7.57 -8.15
N VAL A 251 -9.44 7.04 -8.52
CA VAL A 251 -8.90 5.75 -8.08
C VAL A 251 -7.53 5.93 -7.48
N HIS A 252 -6.53 6.29 -8.30
CA HIS A 252 -5.16 6.52 -7.90
C HIS A 252 -4.38 7.32 -8.97
N LEU A 253 -3.40 8.13 -8.54
CA LEU A 253 -2.70 9.09 -9.42
C LEU A 253 -1.64 8.47 -10.36
N LEU A 254 -1.39 7.16 -10.29
CA LEU A 254 -0.28 6.53 -11.05
C LEU A 254 -0.49 6.59 -12.56
N SER A 255 -1.74 6.60 -13.05
CA SER A 255 -2.01 6.68 -14.49
C SER A 255 -1.53 8.00 -15.11
N LEU A 256 -1.39 9.08 -14.33
CA LEU A 256 -0.86 10.36 -14.80
C LEU A 256 0.61 10.22 -15.26
N LEU A 257 1.34 9.26 -14.69
CA LEU A 257 2.75 9.01 -15.01
C LEU A 257 2.96 8.46 -16.43
N THR A 258 1.89 8.07 -17.13
CA THR A 258 1.94 7.68 -18.55
C THR A 258 2.01 8.87 -19.51
N ILE A 259 1.60 10.07 -19.07
CA ILE A 259 1.46 11.27 -19.92
C ILE A 259 2.77 11.65 -20.66
N PRO A 260 3.96 11.59 -20.04
CA PRO A 260 5.21 11.85 -20.75
C PRO A 260 5.46 10.88 -21.91
N ALA A 261 5.18 9.59 -21.72
CA ALA A 261 5.29 8.58 -22.77
C ALA A 261 4.23 8.80 -23.88
N VAL A 262 2.99 9.14 -23.51
CA VAL A 262 1.92 9.51 -24.44
C VAL A 262 2.31 10.70 -25.32
N THR A 263 2.92 11.72 -24.71
CA THR A 263 3.37 12.93 -25.42
C THR A 263 4.50 12.62 -26.41
N LEU A 264 5.40 11.68 -26.06
CA LEU A 264 6.44 11.22 -26.98
C LEU A 264 5.86 10.43 -28.17
N VAL A 265 4.88 9.54 -27.95
CA VAL A 265 4.19 8.87 -29.07
C VAL A 265 3.53 9.89 -29.99
N TYR A 266 2.86 10.90 -29.43
CA TYR A 266 2.29 12.01 -30.20
C TYR A 266 3.35 12.73 -31.04
N TYR A 267 4.47 13.10 -30.42
CA TYR A 267 5.57 13.78 -31.09
C TYR A 267 6.18 12.95 -32.22
N PHE A 268 6.54 11.69 -31.96
CA PHE A 268 7.15 10.82 -32.97
C PHE A 268 6.22 10.53 -34.14
N LYS A 269 4.90 10.52 -33.93
CA LYS A 269 3.92 10.36 -35.02
C LYS A 269 3.70 11.63 -35.83
N LYS A 270 3.77 12.83 -35.22
CA LYS A 270 3.46 14.10 -35.89
C LYS A 270 4.68 14.85 -36.43
N ALA A 271 5.88 14.60 -35.93
CA ALA A 271 7.07 15.27 -36.38
C ALA A 271 7.55 14.69 -37.73
N GLU A 272 7.73 15.55 -38.73
CA GLU A 272 8.27 15.15 -40.05
C GLU A 272 9.70 14.61 -39.94
N LYS A 273 10.51 15.22 -39.08
CA LYS A 273 11.90 14.80 -38.79
C LYS A 273 12.13 14.80 -37.28
N PRO A 274 11.86 13.69 -36.59
CA PRO A 274 12.12 13.57 -35.17
C PRO A 274 13.61 13.78 -34.87
N GLY A 275 13.92 14.61 -33.88
CA GLY A 275 15.29 14.92 -33.46
C GLY A 275 15.43 14.94 -31.95
N ILE A 276 16.67 14.95 -31.46
CA ILE A 276 16.98 14.90 -30.02
C ILE A 276 16.34 16.09 -29.29
N MET A 277 16.52 17.32 -29.80
CA MET A 277 15.93 18.51 -29.18
C MET A 277 14.40 18.50 -29.17
N GLY A 278 13.77 17.99 -30.23
CA GLY A 278 12.31 17.86 -30.27
C GLY A 278 11.80 16.79 -29.31
N THR A 279 12.56 15.69 -29.15
CA THR A 279 12.28 14.65 -28.14
C THR A 279 12.34 15.21 -26.72
N ILE A 280 13.40 15.97 -26.39
CA ILE A 280 13.54 16.63 -25.09
C ILE A 280 12.40 17.63 -24.85
N LYS A 281 12.06 18.45 -25.86
CA LYS A 281 10.93 19.39 -25.74
C LYS A 281 9.61 18.67 -25.48
N ALA A 282 9.32 17.60 -26.23
CA ALA A 282 8.10 16.81 -26.05
C ALA A 282 8.05 16.15 -24.66
N PHE A 283 9.19 15.62 -24.18
CA PHE A 283 9.33 15.09 -22.83
C PHE A 283 9.02 16.16 -21.76
N LEU A 284 9.63 17.35 -21.87
CA LEU A 284 9.40 18.45 -20.92
C LEU A 284 7.96 18.96 -20.95
N ILE A 285 7.32 19.00 -22.13
CA ILE A 285 5.89 19.31 -22.27
C ILE A 285 5.06 18.25 -21.54
N GLY A 286 5.38 16.97 -21.70
CA GLY A 286 4.72 15.88 -20.96
C GLY A 286 4.83 16.06 -19.45
N CYS A 287 6.02 16.38 -18.93
CA CYS A 287 6.23 16.69 -17.51
C CYS A 287 5.40 17.89 -17.04
N LEU A 288 5.34 18.95 -17.85
CA LEU A 288 4.54 20.13 -17.55
C LEU A 288 3.05 19.79 -17.50
N ILE A 289 2.54 18.95 -18.41
CA ILE A 289 1.13 18.50 -18.38
C ILE A 289 0.86 17.72 -17.10
N VAL A 290 1.74 16.80 -16.68
CA VAL A 290 1.60 16.09 -15.40
C VAL A 290 1.51 17.08 -14.24
N GLY A 291 2.40 18.07 -14.18
CA GLY A 291 2.37 19.11 -13.14
C GLY A 291 1.10 19.96 -13.15
N ILE A 292 0.60 20.32 -14.34
CA ILE A 292 -0.67 21.06 -14.48
C ILE A 292 -1.84 20.22 -13.97
N VAL A 293 -1.94 18.94 -14.38
CA VAL A 293 -3.02 18.08 -13.89
C VAL A 293 -2.92 17.90 -12.37
N GLN A 294 -1.72 17.57 -11.86
CA GLN A 294 -1.49 17.29 -10.46
C GLN A 294 -1.77 18.48 -9.54
N PHE A 295 -1.22 19.65 -9.84
CA PHE A 295 -1.30 20.80 -8.94
C PHE A 295 -2.44 21.74 -9.32
N VAL A 296 -2.61 22.05 -10.60
CA VAL A 296 -3.62 23.03 -11.03
C VAL A 296 -5.01 22.42 -11.03
N LEU A 297 -5.21 21.26 -11.67
CA LEU A 297 -6.55 20.69 -11.81
C LEU A 297 -7.04 19.99 -10.55
N ILE A 298 -6.19 19.22 -9.86
CA ILE A 298 -6.63 18.44 -8.69
C ILE A 298 -6.67 19.30 -7.41
N GLN A 299 -5.65 20.14 -7.19
CA GLN A 299 -5.51 20.90 -5.94
C GLN A 299 -6.03 22.34 -6.09
N TYR A 300 -5.43 23.15 -6.96
CA TYR A 300 -5.77 24.57 -7.04
C TYR A 300 -7.16 24.86 -7.60
N PHE A 301 -7.71 24.02 -8.47
CA PHE A 301 -9.10 24.18 -8.92
C PHE A 301 -10.08 24.11 -7.74
N VAL A 302 -9.86 23.18 -6.80
CA VAL A 302 -10.67 23.04 -5.59
C VAL A 302 -10.38 24.17 -4.61
N LEU A 303 -9.12 24.60 -4.49
CA LEU A 303 -8.75 25.77 -3.68
C LEU A 303 -9.45 27.05 -4.18
N PHE A 304 -9.44 27.32 -5.48
CA PHE A 304 -10.12 28.49 -6.05
C PHE A 304 -11.63 28.43 -5.84
N ALA A 305 -12.23 27.25 -5.93
CA ALA A 305 -13.63 27.05 -5.55
C ALA A 305 -13.86 27.36 -4.06
N ALA A 306 -12.93 26.97 -3.19
CA ALA A 306 -12.99 27.24 -1.75
C ALA A 306 -12.79 28.72 -1.41
N GLU A 307 -11.87 29.41 -2.08
CA GLU A 307 -11.66 30.86 -1.92
C GLU A 307 -12.86 31.67 -2.45
N ALA A 308 -13.46 31.25 -3.57
CA ALA A 308 -14.71 31.83 -4.05
C ALA A 308 -15.85 31.62 -3.04
N ASP A 309 -15.92 30.43 -2.43
CA ASP A 309 -16.89 30.14 -1.37
C ASP A 309 -16.67 31.00 -0.13
N LEU A 310 -15.41 31.21 0.27
CA LEU A 310 -15.05 32.11 1.37
C LEU A 310 -15.57 33.54 1.12
N LEU A 311 -15.37 34.08 -0.08
CA LEU A 311 -15.84 35.41 -0.46
C LEU A 311 -17.37 35.51 -0.37
N PHE A 312 -18.08 34.54 -0.93
CA PHE A 312 -19.55 34.57 -0.98
C PHE A 312 -20.16 34.42 0.42
N VAL A 313 -19.63 33.51 1.23
CA VAL A 313 -20.14 33.26 2.57
C VAL A 313 -19.77 34.42 3.51
N ASN A 314 -18.48 34.77 3.60
CA ASN A 314 -18.02 35.71 4.62
C ASN A 314 -18.25 37.17 4.24
N THR A 315 -18.25 37.51 2.94
CA THR A 315 -18.42 38.91 2.49
C THR A 315 -19.83 39.19 2.00
N LEU A 316 -20.48 38.27 1.26
CA LEU A 316 -21.83 38.47 0.73
C LEU A 316 -22.94 37.92 1.65
N GLY A 317 -22.59 37.17 2.70
CA GLY A 317 -23.55 36.61 3.66
C GLY A 317 -24.42 35.49 3.08
N LEU A 318 -23.95 34.81 2.02
CA LEU A 318 -24.66 33.70 1.38
C LEU A 318 -24.40 32.37 2.10
N PHE A 319 -25.16 31.33 1.73
CA PHE A 319 -24.99 30.01 2.31
C PHE A 319 -23.71 29.32 1.84
N PHE A 320 -23.18 28.44 2.69
CA PHE A 320 -22.04 27.56 2.43
C PHE A 320 -22.16 26.79 1.11
N GLY A 321 -21.14 26.84 0.26
CA GLY A 321 -21.12 26.21 -1.08
C GLY A 321 -21.60 27.11 -2.22
N SER A 322 -22.23 28.26 -1.93
CA SER A 322 -22.75 29.17 -2.97
C SER A 322 -21.66 29.76 -3.87
N GLY A 323 -20.49 30.11 -3.32
CA GLY A 323 -19.38 30.66 -4.10
C GLY A 323 -18.67 29.57 -4.92
N ALA A 324 -18.57 28.36 -4.39
CA ALA A 324 -18.05 27.21 -5.15
C ALA A 324 -18.95 26.88 -6.35
N ILE A 325 -20.28 26.87 -6.17
CA ILE A 325 -21.24 26.68 -7.26
C ILE A 325 -21.11 27.79 -8.30
N CYS A 326 -21.04 29.06 -7.86
CA CYS A 326 -20.85 30.19 -8.77
C CYS A 326 -19.55 30.08 -9.57
N PHE A 327 -18.44 29.72 -8.92
CA PHE A 327 -17.16 29.46 -9.57
C PHE A 327 -17.26 28.37 -10.64
N ILE A 328 -17.87 27.23 -10.32
CA ILE A 328 -18.05 26.11 -11.26
C ILE A 328 -18.90 26.54 -12.47
N LEU A 329 -20.01 27.25 -12.24
CA LEU A 329 -20.88 27.73 -13.33
C LEU A 329 -20.19 28.78 -14.20
N LEU A 330 -19.45 29.71 -13.60
CA LEU A 330 -18.67 30.71 -14.33
C LEU A 330 -17.58 30.03 -15.16
N PHE A 331 -16.85 29.09 -14.56
CA PHE A 331 -15.82 28.32 -15.25
C PHE A 331 -16.41 27.51 -16.41
N ALA A 332 -17.56 26.87 -16.22
CA ALA A 332 -18.28 26.16 -17.28
C ALA A 332 -18.73 27.11 -18.41
N ALA A 333 -19.22 28.31 -18.09
CA ALA A 333 -19.60 29.33 -19.07
C ALA A 333 -18.39 29.84 -19.86
N ILE A 334 -17.25 30.07 -19.20
CA ILE A 334 -15.97 30.45 -19.84
C ILE A 334 -15.50 29.33 -20.77
N LEU A 335 -15.52 28.07 -20.32
CA LEU A 335 -15.14 26.93 -21.15
C LEU A 335 -16.06 26.79 -22.37
N TYR A 336 -17.37 26.91 -22.19
CA TYR A 336 -18.34 26.90 -23.30
C TYR A 336 -18.05 28.03 -24.29
N GLY A 337 -17.83 29.25 -23.80
CA GLY A 337 -17.46 30.41 -24.61
C GLY A 337 -16.16 30.18 -25.39
N ALA A 338 -15.13 29.62 -24.73
CA ALA A 338 -13.84 29.29 -25.34
C ALA A 338 -13.96 28.19 -26.41
N ILE A 339 -14.77 27.17 -26.16
CA ILE A 339 -15.05 26.10 -27.14
C ILE A 339 -15.78 26.68 -28.34
N ASN A 340 -16.86 27.44 -28.14
CA ASN A 340 -17.60 28.09 -29.22
C ASN A 340 -16.70 29.06 -30.01
N TYR A 341 -15.84 29.84 -29.34
CA TYR A 341 -14.83 30.69 -29.98
C TYR A 341 -13.86 29.86 -30.84
N SER A 342 -13.34 28.76 -30.30
CA SER A 342 -12.39 27.88 -31.01
C SER A 342 -13.01 27.28 -32.28
N ILE A 343 -14.30 26.92 -32.24
CA ILE A 343 -15.06 26.43 -33.39
C ILE A 343 -15.26 27.55 -34.41
N ARG A 344 -15.78 28.71 -33.99
CA ARG A 344 -16.07 29.86 -34.88
C ARG A 344 -14.81 30.42 -35.55
N LYS A 345 -13.67 30.40 -34.86
CA LYS A 345 -12.37 30.86 -35.39
C LYS A 345 -11.53 29.74 -36.01
N GLN A 346 -12.10 28.53 -36.15
CA GLN A 346 -11.45 27.36 -36.75
C GLN A 346 -10.09 27.02 -36.10
N LYS A 347 -9.95 27.26 -34.78
CA LYS A 347 -8.74 26.99 -34.00
C LYS A 347 -8.76 25.54 -33.51
N TYR A 348 -8.43 24.63 -34.42
CA TYR A 348 -8.49 23.17 -34.18
C TYR A 348 -7.75 22.71 -32.91
N ASN A 349 -6.47 23.07 -32.75
CA ASN A 349 -5.66 22.63 -31.60
C ASN A 349 -6.20 23.16 -30.27
N LEU A 350 -6.74 24.39 -30.27
CA LEU A 350 -7.37 24.97 -29.08
C LEU A 350 -8.66 24.22 -28.74
N ASN A 351 -9.51 23.96 -29.73
CA ASN A 351 -10.73 23.17 -29.53
C ASN A 351 -10.42 21.80 -28.94
N MET A 352 -9.41 21.12 -29.49
CA MET A 352 -8.98 19.82 -29.02
C MET A 352 -8.49 19.84 -27.57
N ALA A 353 -7.66 20.82 -27.21
CA ALA A 353 -7.16 20.99 -25.84
C ALA A 353 -8.30 21.26 -24.85
N LEU A 354 -9.27 22.10 -25.23
CA LEU A 354 -10.45 22.40 -24.41
C LEU A 354 -11.35 21.17 -24.22
N LEU A 355 -11.55 20.35 -25.26
CA LEU A 355 -12.30 19.10 -25.13
C LEU A 355 -11.57 18.10 -24.21
N CYS A 356 -10.25 17.98 -24.34
CA CYS A 356 -9.46 17.15 -23.42
C CYS A 356 -9.63 17.61 -21.97
N LEU A 357 -9.55 18.92 -21.71
CA LEU A 357 -9.79 19.49 -20.38
C LEU A 357 -11.19 19.16 -19.85
N VAL A 358 -12.24 19.31 -20.67
CA VAL A 358 -13.62 18.96 -20.28
C VAL A 358 -13.72 17.48 -19.85
N PHE A 359 -13.11 16.57 -20.60
CA PHE A 359 -13.18 15.14 -20.28
C PHE A 359 -12.33 14.75 -19.06
N VAL A 360 -11.20 15.43 -18.81
CA VAL A 360 -10.45 15.27 -17.54
C VAL A 360 -11.34 15.68 -16.36
N LEU A 361 -11.96 16.86 -16.44
CA LEU A 361 -12.84 17.37 -15.39
C LEU A 361 -14.09 16.52 -15.20
N PHE A 362 -14.63 15.97 -16.29
CA PHE A 362 -15.75 15.04 -16.23
C PHE A 362 -15.38 13.76 -15.49
N GLY A 363 -14.21 13.18 -15.75
CA GLY A 363 -13.73 12.03 -14.95
C GLY A 363 -13.46 12.39 -13.48
N PHE A 364 -12.88 13.57 -13.24
CA PHE A 364 -12.62 14.08 -11.89
C PHE A 364 -13.90 14.34 -11.07
N SER A 365 -15.05 14.55 -11.74
CA SER A 365 -16.34 14.77 -11.09
C SER A 365 -16.82 13.61 -10.21
N SER A 366 -16.20 12.42 -10.30
CA SER A 366 -16.43 11.31 -9.37
C SER A 366 -16.24 11.70 -7.89
N TYR A 367 -15.42 12.71 -7.59
CA TYR A 367 -15.25 13.25 -6.23
C TYR A 367 -16.47 13.93 -5.64
N LEU A 368 -17.48 14.28 -6.46
CA LEU A 368 -18.77 14.76 -5.93
C LEU A 368 -19.42 13.72 -5.00
N MET A 369 -19.14 12.42 -5.23
CA MET A 369 -19.61 11.36 -4.34
C MET A 369 -19.08 11.55 -2.90
N ILE A 370 -17.80 11.92 -2.73
CA ILE A 370 -17.19 12.14 -1.43
C ILE A 370 -17.91 13.26 -0.67
N LEU A 371 -18.12 14.43 -1.32
CA LEU A 371 -18.84 15.57 -0.72
C LEU A 371 -20.24 15.16 -0.24
N ILE A 372 -21.01 14.49 -1.12
CA ILE A 372 -22.40 14.08 -0.83
C ILE A 372 -22.44 13.09 0.34
N ARG A 373 -21.51 12.12 0.38
CA ARG A 373 -21.50 11.07 1.41
C ARG A 373 -20.91 11.54 2.73
N ALA A 374 -20.00 12.52 2.71
CA ALA A 374 -19.53 13.21 3.90
C ALA A 374 -20.65 14.04 4.54
N ASP A 375 -21.42 14.78 3.73
CA ASP A 375 -22.57 15.57 4.22
C ASP A 375 -23.68 14.68 4.80
N ALA A 376 -23.90 13.49 4.23
CA ALA A 376 -24.82 12.48 4.76
C ALA A 376 -24.40 11.87 6.11
N LYS A 377 -23.22 12.21 6.65
CA LYS A 377 -22.69 11.75 7.94
C LYS A 377 -22.70 10.22 8.10
N THR A 378 -22.10 9.53 7.14
CA THR A 378 -21.92 8.07 7.17
C THR A 378 -21.11 7.58 8.39
N ASN A 379 -21.19 6.28 8.71
CA ASN A 379 -20.53 5.69 9.89
C ASN A 379 -19.00 5.76 9.81
N ILE A 380 -18.43 5.56 8.62
CA ILE A 380 -17.02 5.82 8.33
C ILE A 380 -16.98 7.12 7.51
N ASN A 381 -16.51 8.20 8.13
CA ASN A 381 -16.48 9.52 7.50
C ASN A 381 -15.21 10.26 7.87
N LEU A 382 -14.09 9.77 7.36
CA LEU A 382 -12.77 10.28 7.73
C LEU A 382 -12.56 11.72 7.22
N SER A 383 -12.18 12.60 8.15
CA SER A 383 -11.97 14.04 7.94
C SER A 383 -13.18 14.84 7.42
N ASN A 384 -14.35 14.21 7.28
CA ASN A 384 -15.61 14.85 6.89
C ASN A 384 -15.45 15.93 5.80
N PRO A 385 -14.99 15.59 4.58
CA PRO A 385 -14.83 16.53 3.48
C PRO A 385 -16.19 16.90 2.87
N ASP A 386 -17.03 17.62 3.62
CA ASP A 386 -18.38 18.04 3.23
C ASP A 386 -18.45 19.47 2.66
N MET A 387 -17.31 20.16 2.56
CA MET A 387 -17.20 21.56 2.12
C MET A 387 -15.95 21.76 1.24
N PRO A 388 -15.85 22.86 0.45
CA PRO A 388 -14.70 23.10 -0.43
C PRO A 388 -13.33 23.10 0.25
N PHE A 389 -13.16 23.76 1.40
CA PHE A 389 -11.88 23.76 2.13
C PHE A 389 -11.53 22.38 2.68
N SER A 390 -12.49 21.69 3.31
CA SER A 390 -12.24 20.33 3.82
C SER A 390 -11.98 19.34 2.69
N LEU A 391 -12.59 19.51 1.51
CA LEU A 391 -12.26 18.75 0.31
C LEU A 391 -10.87 19.07 -0.23
N TYR A 392 -10.46 20.34 -0.24
CA TYR A 392 -9.10 20.74 -0.62
C TYR A 392 -8.06 20.10 0.29
N ASP A 393 -8.25 20.17 1.61
CA ASP A 393 -7.36 19.53 2.58
C ASP A 393 -7.33 18.01 2.41
N TYR A 394 -8.50 17.42 2.14
CA TYR A 394 -8.66 15.99 1.90
C TYR A 394 -7.93 15.52 0.62
N LEU A 395 -8.05 16.24 -0.49
CA LEU A 395 -7.34 15.94 -1.74
C LEU A 395 -5.84 16.23 -1.65
N GLY A 396 -5.49 17.33 -0.96
CA GLY A 396 -4.13 17.82 -0.80
C GLY A 396 -3.30 17.05 0.24
N ARG A 397 -3.95 16.22 1.09
CA ARG A 397 -3.27 15.48 2.17
C ARG A 397 -2.48 16.40 3.10
N THR A 398 -3.05 17.58 3.40
CA THR A 398 -2.36 18.65 4.15
C THR A 398 -1.96 18.24 5.57
N ASN A 399 -2.57 17.17 6.10
CA ASN A 399 -2.25 16.52 7.37
C ASN A 399 -0.92 15.75 7.40
N TYR A 400 -0.35 15.33 6.26
CA TYR A 400 0.87 14.50 6.22
C TYR A 400 2.19 15.30 6.17
N GLY A 401 2.14 16.64 6.25
CA GLY A 401 3.32 17.50 6.16
C GLY A 401 3.91 17.55 4.74
N SER A 402 5.04 18.24 4.59
CA SER A 402 5.73 18.38 3.29
C SER A 402 7.08 17.67 3.29
N THR A 403 7.43 17.09 2.13
CA THR A 403 8.71 16.43 1.93
C THR A 403 9.59 17.29 1.02
N PRO A 404 10.84 17.63 1.40
CA PRO A 404 11.69 18.46 0.56
C PRO A 404 12.20 17.67 -0.65
N LEU A 405 12.09 18.23 -1.85
CA LEU A 405 12.49 17.53 -3.10
C LEU A 405 13.78 18.10 -3.71
N ILE A 406 13.82 19.41 -3.94
CA ILE A 406 14.95 20.09 -4.61
C ILE A 406 15.87 20.76 -3.60
N TYR A 407 15.33 21.36 -2.54
CA TYR A 407 16.09 22.07 -1.52
C TYR A 407 15.36 21.96 -0.19
N GLY A 408 16.08 21.71 0.90
CA GLY A 408 15.47 21.55 2.23
C GLY A 408 16.45 21.01 3.27
N ASN A 409 15.91 20.63 4.42
CA ASN A 409 16.68 20.35 5.62
C ASN A 409 17.43 19.01 5.57
N THR A 410 18.40 18.88 6.47
CA THR A 410 19.04 17.61 6.84
C THR A 410 18.43 17.06 8.14
N PHE A 411 18.69 15.80 8.48
CA PHE A 411 18.11 15.13 9.65
C PHE A 411 18.56 15.79 10.97
N ASP A 412 19.75 16.37 10.99
CA ASP A 412 20.37 17.04 12.15
C ASP A 412 20.12 18.56 12.19
N ALA A 413 19.24 19.06 11.31
CA ALA A 413 18.89 20.47 11.25
C ALA A 413 18.01 20.90 12.42
N LYS A 414 18.18 22.12 12.89
CA LYS A 414 17.33 22.75 13.90
C LYS A 414 16.44 23.78 13.24
N VAL A 415 15.20 23.87 13.74
CA VAL A 415 14.26 24.92 13.32
C VAL A 415 14.80 26.27 13.79
N VAL A 416 14.94 27.21 12.86
CA VAL A 416 15.37 28.59 13.12
C VAL A 416 14.15 29.50 13.25
N GLU A 417 13.23 29.41 12.30
CA GLU A 417 12.03 30.25 12.25
C GLU A 417 10.85 29.46 11.67
N ASN A 418 9.66 29.70 12.21
CA ASN A 418 8.40 29.28 11.60
C ASN A 418 7.65 30.52 11.13
N LYS A 419 7.79 30.88 9.86
CA LYS A 419 7.16 32.08 9.30
C LYS A 419 5.71 31.80 8.93
N GLU A 420 4.78 32.58 9.47
CA GLU A 420 3.36 32.51 9.08
C GLU A 420 3.17 32.85 7.59
N THR A 421 2.42 32.02 6.86
CA THR A 421 2.14 32.17 5.43
C THR A 421 0.68 32.43 5.08
N GLY A 422 -0.24 32.23 6.02
CA GLY A 422 -1.66 32.39 5.78
C GLY A 422 -2.53 31.76 6.88
N ASN A 423 -3.83 31.70 6.62
CA ASN A 423 -4.82 31.11 7.53
C ASN A 423 -5.28 29.75 7.01
N THR A 424 -5.63 28.85 7.93
CA THR A 424 -6.52 27.71 7.65
C THR A 424 -7.95 28.08 8.03
N TYR A 425 -8.93 27.47 7.38
CA TYR A 425 -10.34 27.77 7.58
C TYR A 425 -11.14 26.51 7.96
N ARG A 426 -12.10 26.69 8.86
CA ARG A 426 -13.11 25.69 9.20
C ARG A 426 -14.52 26.24 9.00
N LYS A 427 -15.49 25.35 8.89
CA LYS A 427 -16.91 25.70 8.89
C LYS A 427 -17.32 26.14 10.31
N GLY A 428 -17.73 27.40 10.46
CA GLY A 428 -18.41 27.88 11.67
C GLY A 428 -19.94 27.76 11.55
N ALA A 429 -20.67 28.35 12.50
CA ALA A 429 -22.14 28.26 12.54
C ALA A 429 -22.82 28.89 11.31
N SER A 430 -22.34 30.06 10.86
CA SER A 430 -22.91 30.81 9.73
C SER A 430 -21.89 31.30 8.72
N LYS A 431 -20.59 31.20 9.03
CA LYS A 431 -19.50 31.68 8.19
C LYS A 431 -18.24 30.82 8.37
N TYR A 432 -17.27 30.94 7.48
CA TYR A 432 -15.95 30.34 7.70
C TYR A 432 -15.21 31.07 8.82
N GLU A 433 -14.60 30.29 9.70
CA GLU A 433 -13.78 30.76 10.81
C GLU A 433 -12.32 30.39 10.57
N VAL A 434 -11.40 31.23 11.06
CA VAL A 434 -9.97 30.90 11.04
C VAL A 434 -9.73 29.79 12.06
N SER A 435 -9.28 28.63 11.58
CA SER A 435 -8.95 27.46 12.40
C SER A 435 -7.49 27.38 12.80
N GLY A 436 -6.64 28.24 12.26
CA GLY A 436 -5.21 28.21 12.53
C GLY A 436 -4.43 28.96 11.47
N LYS A 437 -3.11 28.80 11.52
CA LYS A 437 -2.17 29.44 10.62
C LYS A 437 -1.40 28.40 9.82
N THR A 438 -1.06 28.71 8.59
CA THR A 438 -0.08 27.95 7.81
C THR A 438 1.30 28.53 8.08
N TYR A 439 2.31 27.68 8.16
CA TYR A 439 3.69 28.08 8.44
C TYR A 439 4.65 27.54 7.40
N LYS A 440 5.68 28.33 7.11
CA LYS A 440 6.87 27.90 6.39
C LYS A 440 8.05 27.84 7.37
N THR A 441 8.45 26.62 7.70
CA THR A 441 9.59 26.35 8.57
C THR A 441 10.90 26.59 7.82
N THR A 442 11.81 27.34 8.43
CA THR A 442 13.20 27.48 7.99
C THR A 442 14.12 26.78 8.98
N TYR A 443 15.14 26.14 8.43
CA TYR A 443 16.11 25.35 9.19
C TYR A 443 17.50 25.99 9.10
N ASP A 444 18.34 25.76 10.10
CA ASP A 444 19.73 26.24 10.12
C ASP A 444 20.60 25.55 9.06
N LYS A 445 20.29 24.29 8.76
CA LYS A 445 21.01 23.43 7.82
C LYS A 445 20.09 22.98 6.70
N ASN A 446 20.31 23.53 5.51
CA ASN A 446 19.64 23.10 4.29
C ASN A 446 20.66 22.72 3.23
N ILE A 447 20.24 21.85 2.31
CA ILE A 447 21.07 21.40 1.21
C ILE A 447 20.23 21.26 -0.06
N LEU A 448 20.91 21.37 -1.21
CA LEU A 448 20.36 20.96 -2.49
C LEU A 448 20.18 19.43 -2.51
N PHE A 449 19.04 18.96 -3.00
CA PHE A 449 18.69 17.55 -3.12
C PHE A 449 18.76 16.78 -1.79
N PRO A 450 17.98 17.17 -0.77
CA PRO A 450 18.00 16.54 0.54
C PRO A 450 17.32 15.16 0.51
N ARG A 451 18.06 14.11 0.87
CA ARG A 451 17.63 12.70 0.91
C ARG A 451 17.69 12.12 2.32
N THR A 452 18.46 12.75 3.20
CA THR A 452 18.56 12.43 4.63
C THR A 452 17.90 13.55 5.46
N PHE A 453 16.62 13.85 5.20
CA PHE A 453 15.91 14.99 5.80
C PHE A 453 15.04 14.61 7.00
N SER A 454 14.68 13.33 7.16
CA SER A 454 13.68 12.90 8.13
C SER A 454 14.22 13.01 9.55
N GLN A 455 13.44 13.63 10.44
CA GLN A 455 13.77 13.84 11.86
C GLN A 455 12.92 12.94 12.79
N LYS A 456 12.29 11.90 12.22
CA LYS A 456 11.52 10.91 12.99
C LYS A 456 12.46 10.13 13.93
N ALA A 457 11.92 9.65 15.04
CA ALA A 457 12.70 8.94 16.05
C ALA A 457 13.44 7.73 15.46
N GLY A 458 14.75 7.66 15.68
CA GLY A 458 15.63 6.58 15.20
C GLY A 458 16.12 6.72 13.76
N HIS A 459 15.59 7.66 12.98
CA HIS A 459 16.03 7.87 11.59
C HIS A 459 17.43 8.47 11.53
N ASP A 460 17.79 9.33 12.49
CA ASP A 460 19.12 9.89 12.67
C ASP A 460 20.19 8.79 12.79
N LYS A 461 19.98 7.83 13.67
CA LYS A 461 20.88 6.68 13.86
C LYS A 461 20.93 5.81 12.62
N TYR A 462 19.80 5.61 11.95
CA TYR A 462 19.75 4.84 10.72
C TYR A 462 20.59 5.49 9.62
N TYR A 463 20.44 6.81 9.40
CA TYR A 463 21.26 7.54 8.43
C TYR A 463 22.75 7.47 8.77
N GLN A 464 23.09 7.64 10.05
CA GLN A 464 24.48 7.53 10.53
C GLN A 464 25.06 6.14 10.24
N GLN A 465 24.32 5.08 10.52
CA GLN A 465 24.74 3.70 10.26
C GLN A 465 24.89 3.41 8.76
N TRP A 466 23.87 3.73 7.96
CA TRP A 466 23.84 3.43 6.52
C TRP A 466 24.92 4.19 5.73
N LEU A 467 25.18 5.44 6.11
CA LEU A 467 26.15 6.31 5.43
C LEU A 467 27.52 6.37 6.12
N ASN A 468 27.69 5.60 7.21
CA ASN A 468 28.89 5.60 8.05
C ASN A 468 29.28 7.04 8.49
N LEU A 469 28.31 7.77 9.06
CA LEU A 469 28.51 9.12 9.61
C LEU A 469 28.88 9.03 11.09
N ASN A 470 29.76 9.92 11.53
CA ASN A 470 30.00 10.12 12.95
C ASN A 470 28.78 10.78 13.61
N GLU A 471 28.64 10.56 14.92
CA GLU A 471 27.59 11.22 15.70
C GLU A 471 27.71 12.75 15.59
N GLY A 472 26.59 13.44 15.32
CA GLY A 472 26.55 14.89 15.12
C GLY A 472 27.07 15.38 13.77
N GLN A 473 27.52 14.51 12.86
CA GLN A 473 27.97 14.89 11.53
C GLN A 473 26.79 15.23 10.61
N THR A 474 26.78 16.45 10.06
CA THR A 474 25.83 16.85 9.01
C THR A 474 26.18 16.17 7.68
N PRO A 475 25.20 15.57 6.99
CA PRO A 475 25.44 14.88 5.72
C PRO A 475 25.70 15.87 4.57
N THR A 476 26.74 15.60 3.79
CA THR A 476 27.13 16.33 2.59
C THR A 476 26.23 16.00 1.39
N PHE A 477 26.36 16.77 0.30
CA PHE A 477 25.65 16.50 -0.96
C PHE A 477 25.98 15.09 -1.50
N THR A 478 27.25 14.70 -1.47
CA THR A 478 27.70 13.37 -1.91
C THR A 478 27.11 12.26 -1.04
N GLN A 479 26.96 12.46 0.27
CA GLN A 479 26.32 11.49 1.16
C GLN A 479 24.80 11.39 0.90
N ASN A 480 24.13 12.49 0.56
CA ASN A 480 22.74 12.46 0.10
C ASN A 480 22.59 11.73 -1.24
N LEU A 481 23.52 11.92 -2.17
CA LEU A 481 23.57 11.15 -3.42
C LEU A 481 23.86 9.66 -3.18
N SER A 482 24.72 9.35 -2.21
CA SER A 482 24.98 7.99 -1.76
C SER A 482 23.70 7.36 -1.19
N PHE A 483 22.96 8.06 -0.32
CA PHE A 483 21.69 7.57 0.20
C PHE A 483 20.65 7.37 -0.91
N PHE A 484 20.54 8.31 -1.85
CA PHE A 484 19.66 8.17 -3.01
C PHE A 484 20.00 6.91 -3.83
N THR A 485 21.27 6.67 -4.11
CA THR A 485 21.68 5.54 -4.96
C THR A 485 21.65 4.20 -4.25
N SER A 486 22.05 4.14 -2.97
CA SER A 486 22.13 2.90 -2.19
C SER A 486 20.80 2.52 -1.52
N TRP A 487 20.14 3.45 -0.81
CA TRP A 487 18.87 3.18 -0.13
C TRP A 487 17.68 3.37 -1.08
N GLN A 488 17.49 4.56 -1.62
CA GLN A 488 16.25 4.87 -2.34
C GLN A 488 16.16 4.16 -3.71
N LEU A 489 17.23 4.15 -4.50
CA LEU A 489 17.28 3.39 -5.75
C LEU A 489 17.69 1.94 -5.51
N GLY A 490 18.73 1.68 -4.73
CA GLY A 490 19.21 0.31 -4.50
C GLY A 490 18.20 -0.54 -3.72
N PHE A 491 18.00 -0.20 -2.45
CA PHE A 491 17.15 -0.97 -1.54
C PHE A 491 15.65 -0.81 -1.79
N MET A 492 15.17 0.40 -2.09
CA MET A 492 13.72 0.67 -2.22
C MET A 492 13.17 0.53 -3.65
N TYR A 493 14.01 0.42 -4.68
CA TYR A 493 13.52 0.25 -6.06
C TYR A 493 14.11 -0.97 -6.75
N TRP A 494 15.43 -1.04 -6.91
CA TRP A 494 16.10 -2.12 -7.63
C TRP A 494 15.91 -3.47 -6.93
N ARG A 495 15.82 -3.51 -5.60
CA ARG A 495 15.45 -4.71 -4.84
C ARG A 495 14.09 -5.27 -5.28
N TYR A 496 13.03 -4.46 -5.27
CA TYR A 496 11.70 -4.89 -5.71
C TYR A 496 11.65 -5.21 -7.20
N PHE A 497 12.35 -4.43 -8.02
CA PHE A 497 12.50 -4.75 -9.44
C PHE A 497 13.11 -6.15 -9.63
N LEU A 498 14.12 -6.50 -8.83
CA LEU A 498 14.77 -7.81 -8.88
C LEU A 498 13.94 -8.92 -8.22
N TRP A 499 13.08 -8.63 -7.24
CA TRP A 499 12.09 -9.61 -6.76
C TRP A 499 11.26 -10.18 -7.91
N ASN A 500 10.84 -9.30 -8.82
CA ASN A 500 9.97 -9.67 -9.93
C ASN A 500 10.70 -10.40 -11.07
N PHE A 501 12.01 -10.19 -11.25
CA PHE A 501 12.72 -10.66 -12.46
C PHE A 501 14.01 -11.47 -12.22
N ALA A 502 14.46 -11.59 -10.97
CA ALA A 502 15.57 -12.44 -10.54
C ALA A 502 15.14 -13.47 -9.48
N GLY A 503 14.30 -13.05 -8.53
CA GLY A 503 13.80 -13.87 -7.43
C GLY A 503 13.77 -13.11 -6.10
N ARG A 504 13.04 -13.64 -5.12
CA ARG A 504 12.80 -13.05 -3.80
C ARG A 504 13.35 -13.96 -2.70
N GLN A 505 14.10 -13.39 -1.75
CA GLN A 505 14.74 -14.15 -0.67
C GLN A 505 13.72 -14.74 0.30
N ASN A 506 12.75 -13.92 0.73
CA ASN A 506 11.66 -14.28 1.64
C ASN A 506 10.58 -13.19 1.64
N ASP A 507 9.45 -13.50 2.29
CA ASP A 507 8.31 -12.60 2.50
C ASP A 507 8.44 -11.64 3.70
N VAL A 508 9.60 -11.61 4.37
CA VAL A 508 9.83 -10.78 5.56
C VAL A 508 10.27 -9.38 5.14
N GLN A 509 9.65 -8.36 5.72
CA GLN A 509 10.02 -6.98 5.48
C GLN A 509 11.50 -6.72 5.83
N GLY A 510 12.26 -6.24 4.85
CA GLY A 510 13.65 -5.83 5.03
C GLY A 510 13.80 -4.37 5.47
N VAL A 511 14.83 -4.10 6.27
CA VAL A 511 15.27 -2.73 6.62
C VAL A 511 16.72 -2.45 6.20
N GLY A 512 17.20 -3.18 5.18
CA GLY A 512 18.57 -3.08 4.67
C GLY A 512 19.53 -4.13 5.25
N ASN A 513 19.04 -5.06 6.07
CA ASN A 513 19.78 -6.21 6.55
C ASN A 513 19.85 -7.33 5.48
N VAL A 514 20.82 -8.22 5.62
CA VAL A 514 21.11 -9.29 4.65
C VAL A 514 20.17 -10.51 4.76
N GLN A 515 19.43 -10.62 5.86
CA GLN A 515 18.58 -11.79 6.15
C GLN A 515 17.13 -11.61 5.67
N ASP A 516 16.62 -10.38 5.56
CA ASP A 516 15.20 -10.11 5.32
C ASP A 516 14.98 -9.31 4.03
N GLY A 517 14.02 -9.75 3.23
CA GLY A 517 13.48 -9.02 2.09
C GLY A 517 14.47 -8.78 0.95
N ASN A 518 15.59 -9.48 0.81
CA ASN A 518 16.47 -9.26 -0.33
C ASN A 518 15.96 -9.95 -1.60
N TRP A 519 16.59 -9.65 -2.74
CA TRP A 519 16.42 -10.42 -3.96
C TRP A 519 17.47 -11.54 -4.02
N ILE A 520 17.09 -12.66 -4.63
CA ILE A 520 17.94 -13.85 -4.82
C ILE A 520 17.86 -14.32 -6.27
N THR A 521 18.93 -14.93 -6.79
CA THR A 521 18.92 -15.49 -8.16
C THR A 521 18.74 -17.00 -8.18
N GLY A 522 19.15 -17.73 -7.13
CA GLY A 522 19.32 -19.19 -7.15
C GLY A 522 20.69 -19.65 -7.64
N ILE A 523 21.51 -18.73 -8.17
CA ILE A 523 22.88 -19.01 -8.55
C ILE A 523 23.75 -18.80 -7.31
N LYS A 524 23.99 -19.90 -6.58
CA LYS A 524 24.69 -19.90 -5.28
C LYS A 524 25.93 -19.01 -5.23
N ALA A 525 26.78 -19.05 -6.27
CA ALA A 525 27.98 -18.23 -6.33
C ALA A 525 27.68 -16.72 -6.32
N LEU A 526 26.67 -16.27 -7.08
CA LEU A 526 26.28 -14.86 -7.14
C LEU A 526 25.57 -14.41 -5.86
N ASP A 527 24.70 -15.25 -5.32
CA ASP A 527 23.95 -14.94 -4.11
C ASP A 527 24.85 -14.93 -2.87
N SER A 528 25.85 -15.81 -2.83
CA SER A 528 26.79 -15.89 -1.70
C SER A 528 27.64 -14.64 -1.48
N LEU A 529 27.88 -13.86 -2.53
CA LEU A 529 28.61 -12.59 -2.45
C LEU A 529 27.84 -11.51 -1.66
N ARG A 530 26.51 -11.63 -1.56
CA ARG A 530 25.64 -10.64 -0.91
C ARG A 530 24.99 -11.15 0.37
N LEU A 531 24.61 -12.43 0.38
CA LEU A 531 23.76 -13.02 1.42
C LEU A 531 24.51 -14.02 2.32
N GLY A 532 25.81 -14.25 2.08
CA GLY A 532 26.59 -15.27 2.79
C GLY A 532 26.33 -16.69 2.27
N ASN A 533 26.71 -17.72 3.01
CA ASN A 533 26.64 -19.10 2.53
C ASN A 533 25.24 -19.48 2.01
N GLN A 534 25.16 -20.05 0.80
CA GLN A 534 23.92 -20.52 0.16
C GLN A 534 23.89 -22.06 0.02
N SER A 535 24.74 -22.74 0.78
CA SER A 535 24.74 -24.18 1.01
C SER A 535 24.26 -24.43 2.43
N ASP A 536 23.48 -25.50 2.64
CA ASP A 536 22.95 -25.89 3.96
C ASP A 536 22.05 -24.83 4.61
N LEU A 537 21.20 -24.18 3.79
CA LEU A 537 20.21 -23.22 4.27
C LEU A 537 19.22 -23.89 5.25
N PRO A 538 18.83 -23.21 6.33
CA PRO A 538 17.96 -23.79 7.34
C PRO A 538 16.48 -23.73 6.92
N ALA A 539 15.60 -24.34 7.73
CA ALA A 539 14.18 -24.46 7.42
C ALA A 539 13.49 -23.08 7.32
N THR A 540 13.86 -22.11 8.16
CA THR A 540 13.32 -20.73 8.12
C THR A 540 13.46 -20.04 6.77
N ILE A 541 14.46 -20.44 5.97
CA ILE A 541 14.71 -19.93 4.62
C ILE A 541 14.07 -20.86 3.59
N THR A 542 14.35 -22.16 3.64
CA THR A 542 13.99 -23.11 2.59
C THR A 542 12.50 -23.44 2.53
N THR A 543 11.77 -23.30 3.63
CA THR A 543 10.31 -23.51 3.68
C THR A 543 9.53 -22.21 3.73
N ASN A 544 10.19 -21.06 3.53
CA ASN A 544 9.49 -19.80 3.40
C ASN A 544 8.82 -19.75 2.01
N ALA A 545 7.50 -19.64 1.97
CA ALA A 545 6.77 -19.59 0.70
C ALA A 545 7.22 -18.43 -0.21
N GLY A 546 7.63 -17.29 0.37
CA GLY A 546 8.16 -16.15 -0.40
C GLY A 546 9.60 -16.34 -0.92
N HIS A 547 10.18 -17.53 -0.79
CA HIS A 547 11.50 -17.86 -1.33
C HIS A 547 11.40 -18.31 -2.79
N ASN A 548 11.49 -17.33 -3.70
CA ASN A 548 11.27 -17.51 -5.13
C ASN A 548 12.57 -17.36 -5.92
N VAL A 549 12.84 -18.28 -6.84
CA VAL A 549 14.10 -18.34 -7.61
C VAL A 549 13.86 -18.35 -9.12
N TYR A 550 14.30 -17.29 -9.83
CA TYR A 550 14.10 -17.17 -11.28
C TYR A 550 15.39 -17.24 -12.12
N TYR A 551 16.56 -17.45 -11.50
CA TYR A 551 17.87 -17.55 -12.17
C TYR A 551 18.25 -16.33 -13.03
N GLY A 552 17.56 -15.20 -12.84
CA GLY A 552 17.72 -13.99 -13.66
C GLY A 552 17.25 -14.14 -15.11
N PHE A 553 16.57 -15.22 -15.49
CA PHE A 553 16.12 -15.41 -16.87
C PHE A 553 15.12 -14.33 -17.34
N PRO A 554 14.09 -13.94 -16.57
CA PRO A 554 13.19 -12.86 -16.98
C PRO A 554 13.94 -11.53 -17.17
N LEU A 555 14.89 -11.23 -16.28
CA LEU A 555 15.74 -10.04 -16.36
C LEU A 555 16.57 -10.02 -17.64
N ILE A 556 17.27 -11.11 -17.96
CA ILE A 556 18.10 -11.24 -19.17
C ILE A 556 17.23 -11.08 -20.43
N MET A 557 16.06 -11.71 -20.46
CA MET A 557 15.11 -11.59 -21.57
C MET A 557 14.64 -10.14 -21.77
N GLY A 558 14.28 -9.45 -20.68
CA GLY A 558 13.86 -8.05 -20.74
C GLY A 558 14.96 -7.12 -21.24
N ILE A 559 16.20 -7.28 -20.75
CA ILE A 559 17.35 -6.51 -21.23
C ILE A 559 17.61 -6.77 -22.73
N ALA A 560 17.63 -8.04 -23.14
CA ALA A 560 17.82 -8.43 -24.54
C ALA A 560 16.72 -7.85 -25.44
N GLY A 561 15.47 -7.89 -24.98
CA GLY A 561 14.33 -7.34 -25.70
C GLY A 561 14.35 -5.81 -25.81
N LEU A 562 14.76 -5.10 -24.76
CA LEU A 562 14.95 -3.64 -24.81
C LEU A 562 16.03 -3.25 -25.81
N ILE A 563 17.19 -3.93 -25.77
CA ILE A 563 18.29 -3.69 -26.71
C ILE A 563 17.83 -3.98 -28.15
N TRP A 564 17.10 -5.07 -28.35
CA TRP A 564 16.55 -5.45 -29.65
C TRP A 564 15.56 -4.40 -30.18
N LEU A 565 14.60 -3.98 -29.34
CA LEU A 565 13.61 -2.96 -29.67
C LEU A 565 14.29 -1.64 -30.03
N TYR A 566 15.23 -1.17 -29.20
CA TYR A 566 15.92 0.09 -29.42
C TYR A 566 16.73 0.09 -30.72
N ARG A 567 17.38 -1.03 -31.07
CA ARG A 567 18.13 -1.18 -32.33
C ARG A 567 17.22 -1.17 -33.56
N ARG A 568 16.04 -1.78 -33.47
CA ARG A 568 15.07 -1.86 -34.58
C ARG A 568 14.22 -0.59 -34.72
N ASN A 569 13.86 0.02 -33.59
CA ASN A 569 13.02 1.20 -33.53
C ASN A 569 13.37 2.03 -32.27
N LYS A 570 14.25 3.01 -32.48
CA LYS A 570 14.73 3.90 -31.40
C LYS A 570 13.59 4.70 -30.75
N ALA A 571 12.59 5.13 -31.52
CA ALA A 571 11.49 5.94 -31.01
C ALA A 571 10.66 5.17 -29.98
N ASP A 572 10.25 3.94 -30.33
CA ASP A 572 9.50 3.08 -29.41
C ASP A 572 10.35 2.65 -28.21
N GLY A 573 11.65 2.38 -28.42
CA GLY A 573 12.58 2.15 -27.31
C GLY A 573 12.63 3.30 -26.31
N ILE A 574 12.69 4.55 -26.78
CA ILE A 574 12.68 5.75 -25.92
C ILE A 574 11.34 5.92 -25.19
N VAL A 575 10.22 5.65 -25.87
CA VAL A 575 8.88 5.69 -25.25
C VAL A 575 8.79 4.70 -24.09
N ILE A 576 9.23 3.45 -24.28
CA ILE A 576 9.20 2.42 -23.23
C ILE A 576 10.16 2.75 -22.08
N ILE A 577 11.36 3.27 -22.36
CA ILE A 577 12.28 3.77 -21.32
C ILE A 577 11.65 4.91 -20.52
N THR A 578 10.93 5.82 -21.19
CA THR A 578 10.25 6.94 -20.52
C THR A 578 9.11 6.43 -19.64
N LEU A 579 8.31 5.46 -20.14
CA LEU A 579 7.27 4.82 -19.35
C LEU A 579 7.87 4.17 -18.10
N PHE A 580 8.89 3.31 -18.27
CA PHE A 580 9.61 2.65 -17.17
C PHE A 580 10.16 3.64 -16.13
N PHE A 581 10.76 4.74 -16.59
CA PHE A 581 11.31 5.77 -15.70
C PHE A 581 10.22 6.44 -14.87
N PHE A 582 9.12 6.87 -15.50
CA PHE A 582 8.07 7.62 -14.80
C PHE A 582 7.24 6.77 -13.84
N THR A 583 6.99 5.51 -14.20
CA THR A 583 6.21 4.59 -13.36
C THR A 583 7.08 3.82 -12.34
N GLY A 584 8.34 4.22 -12.19
CA GLY A 584 9.31 3.63 -11.26
C GLY A 584 10.19 4.69 -10.60
N ILE A 585 11.34 4.98 -11.22
CA ILE A 585 12.37 5.89 -10.68
C ILE A 585 11.83 7.29 -10.33
N ALA A 586 10.94 7.87 -11.15
CA ALA A 586 10.37 9.18 -10.87
C ALA A 586 9.51 9.21 -9.60
N ILE A 587 8.87 8.08 -9.26
CA ILE A 587 8.10 7.94 -8.02
C ILE A 587 9.02 8.04 -6.81
N ILE A 588 10.19 7.38 -6.84
CA ILE A 588 11.21 7.52 -5.79
C ILE A 588 11.66 8.97 -5.63
N LEU A 589 11.93 9.65 -6.75
CA LEU A 589 12.35 11.05 -6.74
C LEU A 589 11.30 11.96 -6.11
N TYR A 590 10.03 11.74 -6.43
CA TYR A 590 8.88 12.52 -5.97
C TYR A 590 8.48 12.22 -4.53
N LEU A 591 8.44 10.95 -4.13
CA LEU A 591 8.09 10.57 -2.76
C LEU A 591 9.23 10.88 -1.79
N ASN A 592 10.48 10.90 -2.27
CA ASN A 592 11.69 11.07 -1.46
C ASN A 592 11.61 10.25 -0.15
N GLN A 593 11.34 8.95 -0.29
CA GLN A 593 11.03 8.08 0.84
C GLN A 593 12.16 8.06 1.87
N ASP A 594 11.79 8.22 3.14
CA ASP A 594 12.68 8.12 4.29
C ASP A 594 12.90 6.65 4.71
N PRO A 595 13.90 6.33 5.56
CA PRO A 595 14.13 4.94 5.98
C PRO A 595 13.04 4.43 6.93
N LEU A 596 13.13 3.15 7.32
CA LEU A 596 12.25 2.52 8.32
C LEU A 596 10.75 2.64 8.00
N GLN A 597 10.39 2.36 6.74
CA GLN A 597 8.99 2.30 6.33
C GLN A 597 8.22 1.22 7.14
N PRO A 598 6.92 1.40 7.40
CA PRO A 598 6.14 0.46 8.21
C PRO A 598 5.81 -0.86 7.50
N ARG A 599 5.96 -0.92 6.17
CA ARG A 599 5.80 -2.12 5.33
C ARG A 599 6.53 -1.95 4.01
N GLU A 600 6.65 -3.04 3.24
CA GLU A 600 7.14 -3.01 1.86
C GLU A 600 6.23 -2.16 0.95
N ARG A 601 6.81 -1.46 -0.02
CA ARG A 601 6.12 -0.46 -0.88
C ARG A 601 6.28 -0.74 -2.39
N ASP A 602 6.54 -1.99 -2.74
CA ASP A 602 6.79 -2.47 -4.09
C ASP A 602 5.62 -2.18 -5.07
N TYR A 603 4.38 -2.29 -4.59
CA TYR A 603 3.16 -2.00 -5.36
C TYR A 603 3.13 -0.60 -5.99
N ALA A 604 3.85 0.38 -5.42
CA ALA A 604 3.96 1.73 -6.00
C ALA A 604 4.69 1.74 -7.35
N TYR A 605 5.51 0.72 -7.63
CA TYR A 605 6.35 0.62 -8.83
C TYR A 605 5.86 -0.39 -9.85
N ALA A 606 4.69 -1.01 -9.63
CA ALA A 606 4.12 -2.04 -10.52
C ALA A 606 4.04 -1.57 -11.98
N GLY A 607 3.79 -0.28 -12.21
CA GLY A 607 3.78 0.29 -13.57
C GLY A 607 5.12 0.24 -14.30
N SER A 608 6.26 0.24 -13.58
CA SER A 608 7.59 0.03 -14.19
C SER A 608 7.83 -1.43 -14.53
N PHE A 609 7.30 -2.35 -13.73
CA PHE A 609 7.36 -3.79 -13.98
C PHE A 609 6.50 -4.15 -15.20
N TYR A 610 5.34 -3.50 -15.35
CA TYR A 610 4.52 -3.53 -16.57
C TYR A 610 5.32 -3.10 -17.81
N ALA A 611 6.04 -1.97 -17.72
CA ALA A 611 6.86 -1.47 -18.82
C ALA A 611 8.01 -2.43 -19.15
N PHE A 612 8.62 -3.06 -18.15
CA PHE A 612 9.69 -4.04 -18.36
C PHE A 612 9.17 -5.35 -18.96
N ALA A 613 7.94 -5.77 -18.62
CA ALA A 613 7.31 -6.95 -19.22
C ALA A 613 7.07 -6.80 -20.73
N ILE A 614 6.87 -5.57 -21.23
CA ILE A 614 6.89 -5.29 -22.67
C ILE A 614 8.24 -5.70 -23.27
N CYS A 615 9.34 -5.34 -22.61
CA CYS A 615 10.69 -5.72 -23.04
C CYS A 615 10.91 -7.23 -22.99
N ILE A 616 10.39 -7.94 -21.97
CA ILE A 616 10.46 -9.41 -21.91
C ILE A 616 9.81 -10.05 -23.15
N GLY A 617 8.66 -9.53 -23.59
CA GLY A 617 8.00 -9.96 -24.83
C GLY A 617 8.89 -9.80 -26.07
N PHE A 618 9.60 -8.67 -26.19
CA PHE A 618 10.59 -8.45 -27.26
C PHE A 618 11.83 -9.34 -27.14
N GLY A 619 12.15 -9.86 -25.96
CA GLY A 619 13.23 -10.82 -25.73
C GLY A 619 13.08 -12.09 -26.55
N VAL A 620 11.83 -12.53 -26.79
CA VAL A 620 11.50 -13.67 -27.65
C VAL A 620 11.97 -13.43 -29.09
N LEU A 621 11.75 -12.21 -29.60
CA LEU A 621 12.16 -11.82 -30.95
C LEU A 621 13.68 -11.72 -31.07
N ALA A 622 14.34 -11.22 -30.02
CA ALA A 622 15.80 -11.17 -29.93
C ALA A 622 16.41 -12.58 -29.97
N LEU A 623 15.89 -13.52 -29.18
CA LEU A 623 16.35 -14.91 -29.15
C LEU A 623 16.06 -15.62 -30.48
N LYS A 624 14.87 -15.41 -31.05
CA LYS A 624 14.51 -15.95 -32.36
C LYS A 624 15.49 -15.51 -33.45
N GLU A 625 15.87 -14.23 -33.47
CA GLU A 625 16.85 -13.72 -34.44
C GLU A 625 18.24 -14.33 -34.25
N LEU A 626 18.67 -14.53 -33.00
CA LEU A 626 19.93 -15.21 -32.69
C LEU A 626 19.92 -16.66 -33.18
N LEU A 627 18.87 -17.43 -32.88
CA LEU A 627 18.71 -18.82 -33.31
C LEU A 627 18.59 -18.95 -34.83
N SER A 628 18.01 -17.95 -35.49
CA SER A 628 17.88 -17.93 -36.96
C SER A 628 19.21 -17.83 -37.70
N LYS A 629 20.34 -17.60 -37.00
CA LYS A 629 21.68 -17.70 -37.58
C LYS A 629 22.13 -19.15 -37.81
N ILE A 630 21.53 -20.10 -37.10
CA ILE A 630 21.94 -21.51 -37.08
C ILE A 630 20.81 -22.49 -37.42
N ALA A 631 19.55 -22.03 -37.47
CA ALA A 631 18.37 -22.84 -37.76
C ALA A 631 17.35 -22.09 -38.62
N GLN A 632 16.42 -22.84 -39.22
CA GLN A 632 15.35 -22.27 -40.06
C GLN A 632 14.42 -21.34 -39.25
N GLN A 633 13.96 -20.25 -39.85
CA GLN A 633 13.14 -19.20 -39.21
C GLN A 633 11.93 -19.72 -38.42
N LYS A 634 11.20 -20.72 -38.95
CA LYS A 634 10.04 -21.32 -38.26
C LYS A 634 10.47 -22.11 -37.02
N LEU A 635 11.51 -22.93 -37.16
CA LEU A 635 12.04 -23.73 -36.06
C LEU A 635 12.64 -22.84 -34.96
N SER A 636 13.42 -21.82 -35.34
CA SER A 636 13.98 -20.83 -34.42
C SER A 636 12.92 -20.12 -33.59
N LEU A 637 11.75 -19.84 -34.19
CA LEU A 637 10.64 -19.23 -33.48
C LEU A 637 9.96 -20.19 -32.50
N ILE A 638 9.73 -21.45 -32.89
CA ILE A 638 9.17 -22.47 -31.99
C ILE A 638 10.08 -22.68 -30.79
N ILE A 639 11.39 -22.84 -31.04
CA ILE A 639 12.39 -23.02 -29.98
C ILE A 639 12.46 -21.78 -29.07
N ALA A 640 12.55 -20.57 -29.65
CA ALA A 640 12.59 -19.33 -28.87
C ALA A 640 11.34 -19.18 -27.99
N THR A 641 10.14 -19.40 -28.55
CA THR A 641 8.88 -19.33 -27.79
C THR A 641 8.87 -20.38 -26.67
N GLY A 642 9.27 -21.62 -26.93
CA GLY A 642 9.31 -22.67 -25.92
C GLY A 642 10.27 -22.36 -24.77
N ILE A 643 11.50 -21.94 -25.08
CA ILE A 643 12.49 -21.54 -24.08
C ILE A 643 11.98 -20.37 -23.26
N CYS A 644 11.51 -19.31 -23.90
CA CYS A 644 11.07 -18.09 -23.22
C CYS A 644 9.79 -18.30 -22.39
N LEU A 645 8.88 -19.19 -22.81
CA LEU A 645 7.70 -19.55 -22.03
C LEU A 645 8.10 -20.29 -20.73
N LEU A 646 9.04 -21.22 -20.82
CA LEU A 646 9.52 -21.98 -19.66
C LEU A 646 10.38 -21.12 -18.73
N ALA A 647 11.26 -20.30 -19.29
CA ALA A 647 12.26 -19.54 -18.54
C ALA A 647 11.71 -18.31 -17.80
N ALA A 648 10.55 -17.78 -18.20
CA ALA A 648 9.91 -16.65 -17.52
C ALA A 648 8.50 -16.99 -17.03
N PRO A 649 7.42 -16.99 -17.84
CA PRO A 649 6.07 -17.18 -17.30
C PRO A 649 5.85 -18.45 -16.47
N VAL A 650 6.28 -19.62 -16.97
CA VAL A 650 6.05 -20.90 -16.26
C VAL A 650 6.89 -20.97 -14.99
N LEU A 651 8.16 -20.59 -15.05
CA LEU A 651 9.03 -20.57 -13.87
C LEU A 651 8.48 -19.63 -12.79
N MET A 652 8.12 -18.40 -13.17
CA MET A 652 7.56 -17.40 -12.24
C MET A 652 6.23 -17.88 -11.65
N GLY A 653 5.34 -18.47 -12.46
CA GLY A 653 4.06 -18.98 -12.00
C GLY A 653 4.16 -20.22 -11.11
N VAL A 654 5.15 -21.09 -11.33
CA VAL A 654 5.38 -22.28 -10.47
C VAL A 654 6.02 -21.91 -9.15
N GLN A 655 7.00 -21.00 -9.18
CA GLN A 655 7.68 -20.54 -7.97
C GLN A 655 6.73 -19.73 -7.08
N GLY A 656 6.02 -18.74 -7.63
CA GLY A 656 5.15 -17.87 -6.84
C GLY A 656 3.73 -18.37 -6.59
N TRP A 657 3.42 -19.65 -6.79
CA TRP A 657 2.03 -20.12 -6.62
C TRP A 657 1.64 -20.23 -5.14
N ASP A 658 2.54 -20.72 -4.30
CA ASP A 658 2.26 -21.02 -2.89
C ASP A 658 2.18 -19.76 -2.02
N ASP A 659 3.00 -18.73 -2.27
CA ASP A 659 2.95 -17.44 -1.58
C ASP A 659 1.87 -16.48 -2.10
N HIS A 660 1.29 -16.76 -3.28
CA HIS A 660 0.18 -16.00 -3.84
C HIS A 660 -1.19 -16.69 -3.66
N ASP A 661 -1.25 -17.98 -3.31
CA ASP A 661 -2.51 -18.67 -3.02
C ASP A 661 -3.13 -18.22 -1.69
N ARG A 662 -4.13 -17.33 -1.80
CA ARG A 662 -4.92 -16.83 -0.67
C ARG A 662 -6.35 -17.36 -0.64
N SER A 663 -6.68 -18.36 -1.45
CA SER A 663 -8.05 -18.89 -1.62
C SER A 663 -8.73 -19.37 -0.33
N HIS A 664 -7.94 -19.69 0.70
CA HIS A 664 -8.41 -20.16 2.00
C HIS A 664 -8.02 -19.24 3.17
N LYS A 665 -7.55 -18.02 2.86
CA LYS A 665 -7.07 -17.08 3.87
C LYS A 665 -8.20 -16.19 4.38
N ASN A 666 -8.61 -16.42 5.63
CA ASN A 666 -9.63 -15.64 6.35
C ASN A 666 -9.04 -14.92 7.57
N THR A 667 -7.71 -14.84 7.67
CA THR A 667 -7.01 -14.51 8.92
C THR A 667 -7.38 -13.13 9.46
N ALA A 668 -7.47 -12.10 8.63
CA ALA A 668 -7.80 -10.74 9.08
C ALA A 668 -9.27 -10.62 9.53
N ALA A 669 -10.21 -11.22 8.78
CA ALA A 669 -11.63 -11.21 9.12
C ALA A 669 -11.91 -11.97 10.44
N ASP A 670 -11.33 -13.15 10.61
CA ASP A 670 -11.54 -13.96 11.82
C ASP A 670 -10.80 -13.37 13.02
N TRP A 671 -9.62 -12.78 12.81
CA TRP A 671 -8.93 -12.00 13.83
C TRP A 671 -9.79 -10.83 14.33
N ALA A 672 -10.40 -10.06 13.42
CA ALA A 672 -11.31 -8.96 13.79
C ALA A 672 -12.51 -9.44 14.62
N LYS A 673 -13.12 -10.57 14.23
CA LYS A 673 -14.23 -11.18 14.99
C LYS A 673 -13.77 -11.66 16.36
N ASN A 674 -12.61 -12.29 16.46
CA ASN A 674 -12.03 -12.72 17.73
C ASN A 674 -11.73 -11.54 18.66
N TYR A 675 -11.27 -10.42 18.09
CA TYR A 675 -11.10 -9.18 18.81
C TYR A 675 -12.41 -8.68 19.42
N LEU A 676 -13.44 -8.56 18.59
CA LEU A 676 -14.76 -8.10 19.04
C LEU A 676 -15.38 -9.09 20.05
N ASN A 677 -15.18 -10.39 19.87
CA ASN A 677 -15.64 -11.43 20.80
C ASN A 677 -14.93 -11.42 22.16
N SER A 678 -13.72 -10.86 22.22
CA SER A 678 -13.00 -10.63 23.48
C SER A 678 -13.67 -9.54 24.32
N CYS A 679 -14.37 -8.59 23.67
CA CYS A 679 -15.06 -7.51 24.35
C CYS A 679 -16.42 -7.94 24.89
N ALA A 680 -16.73 -7.52 26.12
CA ALA A 680 -18.08 -7.59 26.70
C ALA A 680 -19.13 -6.84 25.84
N PRO A 681 -20.44 -7.13 25.97
CA PRO A 681 -21.49 -6.41 25.26
C PRO A 681 -21.45 -4.89 25.49
N ASN A 682 -21.79 -4.11 24.45
CA ASN A 682 -21.85 -2.63 24.47
C ASN A 682 -20.51 -1.92 24.81
N ALA A 683 -19.38 -2.61 24.66
CA ALA A 683 -18.07 -2.10 25.00
C ALA A 683 -17.63 -0.89 24.15
N ILE A 684 -16.65 -0.16 24.67
CA ILE A 684 -15.84 0.83 23.97
C ILE A 684 -14.45 0.19 23.77
N LEU A 685 -13.95 0.14 22.54
CA LEU A 685 -12.66 -0.45 22.20
C LEU A 685 -11.78 0.62 21.54
N PHE A 686 -10.70 0.99 22.22
CA PHE A 686 -9.66 1.88 21.68
C PHE A 686 -8.63 1.07 20.89
N THR A 687 -8.40 1.47 19.64
CA THR A 687 -7.46 0.85 18.67
C THR A 687 -6.44 1.87 18.15
N ASN A 688 -5.43 1.40 17.42
CA ASN A 688 -4.43 2.27 16.83
C ASN A 688 -4.04 1.81 15.42
N ALA A 689 -3.96 2.74 14.47
CA ALA A 689 -3.56 2.48 13.08
C ALA A 689 -4.48 1.53 12.29
N ASP A 690 -4.07 1.30 11.04
CA ASP A 690 -4.83 0.64 9.98
C ASP A 690 -5.15 -0.82 10.30
N ASN A 691 -4.12 -1.62 10.65
CA ASN A 691 -4.26 -3.06 10.91
C ASN A 691 -5.14 -3.37 12.12
N ASP A 692 -5.26 -2.45 13.09
CA ASP A 692 -6.17 -2.63 14.21
C ASP A 692 -7.61 -2.25 13.89
N THR A 693 -7.79 -1.19 13.12
CA THR A 693 -9.10 -0.54 12.98
C THR A 693 -9.86 -1.06 11.77
N PHE A 694 -9.20 -1.20 10.62
CA PHE A 694 -9.87 -1.45 9.35
C PHE A 694 -10.50 -2.86 9.26
N PRO A 695 -9.86 -3.95 9.75
CA PRO A 695 -10.52 -5.25 9.83
C PRO A 695 -11.75 -5.25 10.75
N LEU A 696 -11.73 -4.49 11.85
CA LEU A 696 -12.88 -4.36 12.76
C LEU A 696 -14.03 -3.61 12.10
N TRP A 697 -13.74 -2.51 11.41
CA TRP A 697 -14.73 -1.79 10.61
C TRP A 697 -15.31 -2.65 9.50
N TYR A 698 -14.50 -3.48 8.83
CA TYR A 698 -15.01 -4.48 7.90
C TYR A 698 -16.03 -5.42 8.57
N ALA A 699 -15.67 -6.04 9.69
CA ALA A 699 -16.54 -6.97 10.40
C ALA A 699 -17.87 -6.31 10.84
N GLN A 700 -17.83 -5.04 11.26
CA GLN A 700 -19.01 -4.30 11.70
C GLN A 700 -19.86 -3.77 10.52
N GLU A 701 -19.23 -3.08 9.58
CA GLU A 701 -19.95 -2.37 8.52
C GLU A 701 -20.40 -3.29 7.39
N VAL A 702 -19.66 -4.37 7.13
CA VAL A 702 -19.98 -5.31 6.04
C VAL A 702 -20.74 -6.50 6.59
N GLU A 703 -20.18 -7.23 7.55
CA GLU A 703 -20.79 -8.47 8.05
C GLU A 703 -21.85 -8.25 9.14
N GLY A 704 -21.92 -7.05 9.73
CA GLY A 704 -22.87 -6.76 10.82
C GLY A 704 -22.50 -7.44 12.14
N PHE A 705 -21.22 -7.79 12.34
CA PHE A 705 -20.74 -8.51 13.50
C PHE A 705 -20.45 -7.55 14.66
N ARG A 706 -20.97 -7.85 15.88
CA ARG A 706 -20.73 -7.08 17.12
C ARG A 706 -20.81 -5.55 16.93
N THR A 707 -21.84 -5.09 16.20
CA THR A 707 -22.08 -3.66 15.95
C THR A 707 -22.53 -2.87 17.19
N ASP A 708 -22.62 -3.53 18.34
CA ASP A 708 -22.81 -2.95 19.67
C ASP A 708 -21.52 -2.35 20.26
N VAL A 709 -20.36 -2.85 19.83
CA VAL A 709 -19.05 -2.35 20.28
C VAL A 709 -18.70 -1.06 19.55
N ARG A 710 -18.29 -0.01 20.26
CA ARG A 710 -17.76 1.22 19.64
C ARG A 710 -16.25 1.09 19.44
N VAL A 711 -15.80 1.00 18.19
CA VAL A 711 -14.37 1.00 17.83
C VAL A 711 -13.89 2.44 17.64
N ILE A 712 -12.81 2.82 18.32
CA ILE A 712 -12.24 4.17 18.30
C ILE A 712 -10.76 4.09 17.93
N CYS A 713 -10.39 4.56 16.74
CA CYS A 713 -8.99 4.70 16.36
C CYS A 713 -8.41 5.96 16.99
N MET A 714 -7.38 5.78 17.81
CA MET A 714 -6.74 6.86 18.56
C MET A 714 -6.01 7.87 17.67
N GLN A 715 -5.54 7.47 16.49
CA GLN A 715 -4.92 8.37 15.52
C GLN A 715 -5.91 9.34 14.89
N PHE A 716 -7.20 9.01 14.86
CA PHE A 716 -8.25 9.89 14.34
C PHE A 716 -8.92 10.72 15.45
N LEU A 717 -8.70 10.39 16.71
CA LEU A 717 -9.31 11.09 17.85
C LEU A 717 -8.93 12.58 17.99
N PRO A 718 -7.74 13.04 17.53
CA PRO A 718 -7.45 14.48 17.43
C PRO A 718 -8.28 15.24 16.38
N ASP A 719 -8.98 14.57 15.46
CA ASP A 719 -9.86 15.21 14.48
C ASP A 719 -11.23 15.53 15.11
N ALA A 720 -11.60 16.81 15.12
CA ALA A 720 -12.88 17.29 15.63
C ALA A 720 -14.08 16.59 14.96
N SER A 721 -13.97 16.29 13.66
CA SER A 721 -15.01 15.60 12.90
C SER A 721 -15.22 14.17 13.40
N PHE A 722 -14.14 13.51 13.80
CA PHE A 722 -14.19 12.17 14.37
C PHE A 722 -14.81 12.20 15.78
N ILE A 723 -14.45 13.16 16.63
CA ILE A 723 -15.11 13.37 17.94
C ILE A 723 -16.62 13.59 17.76
N ASN A 724 -17.02 14.43 16.80
CA ASN A 724 -18.43 14.67 16.47
C ASN A 724 -19.17 13.41 16.00
N GLN A 725 -18.48 12.52 15.29
CA GLN A 725 -19.03 11.23 14.86
C GLN A 725 -19.26 10.30 16.06
N LEU A 726 -18.36 10.29 17.04
CA LEU A 726 -18.49 9.49 18.26
C LEU A 726 -19.70 9.88 19.13
N LYS A 727 -20.14 11.15 19.03
CA LYS A 727 -21.34 11.69 19.69
C LYS A 727 -22.66 11.31 18.99
N LYS A 728 -22.61 10.50 17.92
CA LYS A 728 -23.78 10.01 17.20
C LYS A 728 -23.96 8.51 17.38
N GLN A 729 -25.19 8.04 17.17
CA GLN A 729 -25.48 6.61 17.05
C GLN A 729 -24.68 6.04 15.86
N MET A 730 -23.95 4.96 16.07
CA MET A 730 -23.28 4.21 15.01
C MET A 730 -23.71 2.76 15.11
N ASN A 731 -24.42 2.27 14.09
CA ASN A 731 -25.07 0.96 14.11
C ASN A 731 -25.91 0.77 15.39
N LYS A 732 -25.62 -0.27 16.20
CA LYS A 732 -26.29 -0.56 17.47
C LYS A 732 -25.64 0.17 18.67
N SER A 733 -24.43 0.70 18.53
CA SER A 733 -23.76 1.44 19.60
C SER A 733 -24.41 2.82 19.79
N ALA A 734 -24.90 3.06 21.00
CA ALA A 734 -25.28 4.38 21.48
C ALA A 734 -24.15 5.42 21.31
N PRO A 735 -24.48 6.73 21.20
CA PRO A 735 -23.52 7.82 21.35
C PRO A 735 -22.60 7.63 22.55
N LEU A 736 -21.35 8.06 22.42
CA LEU A 736 -20.43 8.12 23.57
C LEU A 736 -20.78 9.29 24.50
N PRO A 737 -20.53 9.16 25.81
CA PRO A 737 -20.82 10.21 26.80
C PRO A 737 -19.75 11.32 26.77
N ILE A 738 -19.48 11.88 25.59
CA ILE A 738 -18.59 13.03 25.42
C ILE A 738 -19.40 14.30 25.67
N THR A 739 -19.16 14.92 26.81
CA THR A 739 -19.88 16.11 27.31
C THR A 739 -19.32 17.42 26.77
N MET A 740 -18.06 17.45 26.31
CA MET A 740 -17.48 18.67 25.73
C MET A 740 -18.36 19.23 24.60
N ALA A 741 -18.60 20.53 24.65
CA ALA A 741 -19.19 21.28 23.54
C ALA A 741 -18.22 21.34 22.35
N GLU A 742 -18.75 21.41 21.12
CA GLU A 742 -17.93 21.35 19.91
C GLU A 742 -16.85 22.44 19.83
N GLU A 743 -17.21 23.67 20.24
CA GLU A 743 -16.31 24.81 20.37
C GLU A 743 -15.05 24.54 21.21
N LYS A 744 -15.06 23.53 22.08
CA LYS A 744 -13.92 23.16 22.93
C LYS A 744 -12.85 22.36 22.20
N TYR A 745 -13.18 21.74 21.07
CA TYR A 745 -12.29 20.81 20.35
C TYR A 745 -12.26 20.99 18.83
N VAL A 746 -12.93 22.00 18.27
CA VAL A 746 -12.74 22.39 16.85
C VAL A 746 -11.26 22.59 16.49
N SER A 747 -10.88 22.37 15.24
CA SER A 747 -9.50 22.56 14.75
C SER A 747 -8.98 23.96 15.11
N GLY A 748 -7.80 24.06 15.72
CA GLY A 748 -7.24 25.30 16.27
C GLY A 748 -7.42 25.49 17.77
N VAL A 749 -8.29 24.70 18.40
CA VAL A 749 -8.58 24.78 19.84
C VAL A 749 -8.10 23.50 20.51
N ARG A 750 -7.24 23.64 21.54
CA ARG A 750 -6.73 22.53 22.36
C ARG A 750 -6.05 21.42 21.55
N ASP A 751 -5.43 21.76 20.41
CA ASP A 751 -4.64 20.82 19.60
C ASP A 751 -3.41 20.30 20.38
N TYR A 752 -2.87 21.14 21.26
CA TYR A 752 -1.71 20.86 22.09
C TYR A 752 -1.88 21.51 23.47
N LEU A 753 -1.70 20.73 24.54
CA LEU A 753 -1.69 21.18 25.93
C LEU A 753 -0.35 20.77 26.55
N PRO A 754 0.60 21.71 26.73
CA PRO A 754 1.90 21.40 27.30
C PRO A 754 1.75 20.91 28.74
N TYR A 755 2.63 20.02 29.16
CA TYR A 755 2.79 19.72 30.57
C TYR A 755 3.53 20.86 31.27
N VAL A 756 2.93 21.42 32.32
CA VAL A 756 3.56 22.43 33.18
C VAL A 756 3.51 21.89 34.61
N ASP A 757 4.68 21.71 35.22
CA ASP A 757 4.78 21.17 36.56
C ASP A 757 4.49 22.27 37.61
N TYR A 758 3.33 22.16 38.26
CA TYR A 758 2.93 23.05 39.36
C TYR A 758 3.36 22.53 40.74
N GLY A 759 4.22 21.50 40.80
CA GLY A 759 4.71 20.94 42.06
C GLY A 759 3.67 20.09 42.81
N LEU A 760 2.63 19.63 42.12
CA LEU A 760 1.58 18.78 42.70
C LEU A 760 2.16 17.40 43.04
N THR A 761 2.29 17.10 44.34
CA THR A 761 2.88 15.84 44.81
C THR A 761 1.90 14.68 44.81
N ASP A 762 0.62 14.95 45.01
CA ASP A 762 -0.45 13.95 45.10
C ASP A 762 -1.16 13.74 43.76
N SER A 763 -1.82 12.59 43.61
CA SER A 763 -2.67 12.28 42.45
C SER A 763 -3.94 13.12 42.46
N VAL A 764 -4.31 13.72 41.32
CA VAL A 764 -5.47 14.62 41.20
C VAL A 764 -6.63 13.94 40.49
N GLU A 765 -7.85 14.15 40.97
CA GLU A 765 -9.07 13.61 40.35
C GLU A 765 -9.21 14.05 38.90
N LEU A 766 -9.45 13.07 38.01
CA LEU A 766 -9.48 13.26 36.56
C LEU A 766 -10.57 14.27 36.16
N LYS A 767 -11.70 14.29 36.87
CA LYS A 767 -12.78 15.26 36.65
C LYS A 767 -12.35 16.71 36.93
N ASP A 768 -11.52 16.93 37.94
CA ASP A 768 -11.08 18.26 38.35
C ASP A 768 -10.00 18.76 37.37
N LEU A 769 -9.08 17.87 36.97
CA LEU A 769 -8.13 18.14 35.90
C LEU A 769 -8.83 18.46 34.58
N PHE A 770 -9.82 17.66 34.21
CA PHE A 770 -10.60 17.89 32.99
C PHE A 770 -11.31 19.24 33.01
N ALA A 771 -11.88 19.65 34.16
CA ALA A 771 -12.50 20.97 34.31
C ALA A 771 -11.49 22.11 34.10
N VAL A 772 -10.28 22.02 34.67
CA VAL A 772 -9.21 23.01 34.47
C VAL A 772 -8.73 23.04 33.01
N MET A 773 -8.45 21.87 32.42
CA MET A 773 -7.95 21.74 31.06
C MET A 773 -8.96 22.20 29.99
N THR A 774 -10.25 22.24 30.32
CA THR A 774 -11.33 22.69 29.43
C THR A 774 -11.90 24.06 29.79
N SER A 775 -11.36 24.72 30.82
CA SER A 775 -11.76 26.04 31.27
C SER A 775 -11.42 27.14 30.25
N GLU A 776 -12.27 28.17 30.19
CA GLU A 776 -12.01 29.43 29.46
C GLU A 776 -11.52 30.54 30.39
N ASN A 777 -11.45 30.30 31.71
CA ASN A 777 -10.96 31.30 32.65
C ASN A 777 -9.45 31.46 32.45
N LYS A 778 -8.98 32.69 32.39
CA LYS A 778 -7.54 32.99 32.25
C LYS A 778 -6.70 32.47 33.40
N GLU A 779 -7.29 32.36 34.60
CA GLU A 779 -6.63 31.84 35.81
C GLU A 779 -6.32 30.34 35.71
N ASP A 780 -7.07 29.61 34.86
CA ASP A 780 -6.89 28.18 34.60
C ASP A 780 -6.02 27.92 33.35
N GLN A 781 -5.37 28.96 32.83
CA GLN A 781 -4.51 28.92 31.64
C GLN A 781 -3.11 29.40 31.99
N VAL A 782 -2.11 28.92 31.25
CA VAL A 782 -0.73 29.37 31.39
C VAL A 782 -0.39 30.38 30.31
N GLN A 783 0.30 31.45 30.70
CA GLN A 783 0.78 32.46 29.75
C GLN A 783 2.02 31.95 29.02
N MET A 784 1.97 31.98 27.70
CA MET A 784 3.06 31.61 26.80
C MET A 784 4.04 32.77 26.60
N THR A 785 5.22 32.47 26.04
CA THR A 785 6.28 33.46 25.79
C THR A 785 5.84 34.59 24.86
N ASP A 786 4.89 34.33 23.96
CA ASP A 786 4.30 35.33 23.06
C ASP A 786 3.16 36.15 23.70
N GLY A 787 2.89 35.94 24.99
CA GLY A 787 1.85 36.61 25.76
C GLY A 787 0.45 36.01 25.62
N THR A 788 0.27 34.99 24.77
CA THR A 788 -1.01 34.27 24.64
C THR A 788 -1.26 33.37 25.86
N PHE A 789 -2.52 33.05 26.14
CA PHE A 789 -2.87 32.10 27.19
C PHE A 789 -3.30 30.78 26.55
N MET A 790 -2.87 29.66 27.14
CA MET A 790 -3.18 28.33 26.64
C MET A 790 -3.58 27.40 27.79
N ASN A 791 -4.52 26.50 27.52
CA ASN A 791 -4.77 25.39 28.43
C ASN A 791 -3.55 24.46 28.50
N PHE A 792 -3.31 23.87 29.65
CA PHE A 792 -2.12 23.06 29.91
C PHE A 792 -2.47 21.84 30.77
N LEU A 793 -1.56 20.87 30.83
CA LEU A 793 -1.66 19.72 31.73
C LEU A 793 -0.90 20.05 33.04
N PRO A 794 -1.59 20.23 34.19
CA PRO A 794 -0.97 20.70 35.43
C PRO A 794 -0.24 19.62 36.24
N THR A 795 -0.58 18.35 36.04
CA THR A 795 0.09 17.19 36.64
C THR A 795 -0.05 15.98 35.73
N LYS A 796 0.90 15.05 35.83
CA LYS A 796 0.79 13.72 35.21
C LYS A 796 0.24 12.68 36.18
N LYS A 797 0.07 13.00 37.47
CA LYS A 797 -0.44 12.08 38.49
C LYS A 797 -1.96 12.15 38.50
N LEU A 798 -2.60 11.20 37.82
CA LEU A 798 -4.03 11.15 37.62
C LEU A 798 -4.67 10.18 38.61
N LYS A 799 -5.90 10.50 39.02
CA LYS A 799 -6.71 9.68 39.92
C LYS A 799 -8.16 9.62 39.44
N LEU A 800 -8.81 8.48 39.63
CA LEU A 800 -10.24 8.29 39.39
C LEU A 800 -10.84 7.56 40.59
N THR A 801 -11.76 8.21 41.30
CA THR A 801 -12.56 7.55 42.35
C THR A 801 -13.51 6.53 41.74
N VAL A 802 -13.60 5.36 42.37
CA VAL A 802 -14.40 4.22 41.89
C VAL A 802 -15.44 3.83 42.93
N ASP A 803 -16.70 3.69 42.50
CA ASP A 803 -17.78 3.13 43.32
C ASP A 803 -17.92 1.61 43.05
N PRO A 804 -17.55 0.74 44.02
CA PRO A 804 -17.68 -0.70 43.84
C PRO A 804 -19.13 -1.18 43.67
N GLU A 805 -20.13 -0.47 44.19
CA GLU A 805 -21.55 -0.84 43.99
C GLU A 805 -21.96 -0.62 42.54
N GLN A 806 -21.55 0.50 41.95
CA GLN A 806 -21.80 0.80 40.55
C GLN A 806 -21.19 -0.27 39.63
N LEU A 807 -19.97 -0.74 39.90
CA LEU A 807 -19.34 -1.81 39.10
C LEU A 807 -20.11 -3.13 39.14
N VAL A 808 -20.72 -3.47 40.28
CA VAL A 808 -21.58 -4.66 40.40
C VAL A 808 -22.89 -4.44 39.66
N LYS A 809 -23.49 -3.24 39.79
CA LYS A 809 -24.73 -2.85 39.12
C LYS A 809 -24.61 -2.88 37.60
N THR A 810 -23.50 -2.42 37.05
CA THR A 810 -23.25 -2.44 35.59
C THR A 810 -22.69 -3.76 35.09
N HIS A 811 -22.57 -4.77 35.96
CA HIS A 811 -21.96 -6.07 35.65
C HIS A 811 -20.52 -5.95 35.11
N THR A 812 -19.81 -4.89 35.50
CA THR A 812 -18.38 -4.75 35.20
C THR A 812 -17.59 -5.82 35.95
N ILE A 813 -18.01 -6.13 37.17
CA ILE A 813 -17.44 -7.18 38.02
C ILE A 813 -18.56 -8.05 38.61
N THR A 814 -18.21 -9.24 39.08
CA THR A 814 -19.13 -10.06 39.88
C THR A 814 -19.21 -9.56 41.33
N PRO A 815 -20.30 -9.85 42.07
CA PRO A 815 -20.40 -9.52 43.49
C PRO A 815 -19.23 -10.07 44.33
N ALA A 816 -18.70 -11.25 43.97
CA ALA A 816 -17.57 -11.88 44.64
C ALA A 816 -16.24 -11.10 44.46
N GLN A 817 -16.09 -10.38 43.35
CA GLN A 817 -14.89 -9.59 43.04
C GLN A 817 -14.88 -8.22 43.73
N LYS A 818 -15.98 -7.80 44.36
CA LYS A 818 -16.11 -6.48 44.98
C LYS A 818 -15.00 -6.17 46.01
N ALA A 819 -14.54 -7.16 46.77
CA ALA A 819 -13.46 -6.99 47.75
C ALA A 819 -12.09 -6.67 47.11
N GLN A 820 -11.91 -7.05 45.84
CA GLN A 820 -10.69 -6.86 45.06
C GLN A 820 -10.63 -5.46 44.45
N VAL A 821 -11.73 -4.69 44.46
CA VAL A 821 -11.79 -3.35 43.87
C VAL A 821 -11.03 -2.33 44.73
N SER A 822 -10.20 -1.52 44.10
CA SER A 822 -9.63 -0.32 44.72
C SER A 822 -10.68 0.78 44.79
N LYS A 823 -10.74 1.50 45.93
CA LYS A 823 -11.61 2.69 46.06
C LYS A 823 -11.20 3.81 45.10
N THR A 824 -9.95 3.79 44.68
CA THR A 824 -9.32 4.81 43.84
C THR A 824 -8.37 4.14 42.86
N MET A 825 -8.48 4.47 41.58
CA MET A 825 -7.44 4.18 40.60
C MET A 825 -6.50 5.37 40.53
N GLU A 826 -5.21 5.16 40.73
CA GLU A 826 -4.17 6.17 40.55
C GLU A 826 -3.16 5.70 39.51
N TRP A 827 -2.75 6.58 38.59
CA TRP A 827 -1.77 6.27 37.55
C TRP A 827 -1.03 7.52 37.05
N ASN A 828 0.07 7.30 36.34
CA ASN A 828 0.85 8.37 35.73
C ASN A 828 0.57 8.48 34.24
N PHE A 829 0.10 9.63 33.78
CA PHE A 829 -0.02 9.95 32.36
C PHE A 829 1.36 9.91 31.71
N ASN A 830 1.51 9.06 30.69
CA ASN A 830 2.82 8.69 30.15
C ASN A 830 3.25 9.49 28.91
N LYS A 831 2.48 10.50 28.49
CA LYS A 831 2.83 11.39 27.37
C LYS A 831 3.51 12.68 27.85
N SER A 832 4.22 13.35 26.95
CA SER A 832 4.88 14.64 27.22
C SER A 832 3.92 15.84 27.22
N TYR A 833 2.81 15.72 26.49
CA TYR A 833 1.74 16.71 26.39
C TYR A 833 0.39 15.98 26.28
N ALA A 834 -0.71 16.69 26.52
CA ALA A 834 -2.05 16.21 26.22
C ALA A 834 -2.58 16.86 24.93
N SER A 835 -3.46 16.17 24.23
CA SER A 835 -4.16 16.67 23.04
C SER A 835 -5.67 16.66 23.29
N LYS A 836 -6.45 17.27 22.39
CA LYS A 836 -7.91 17.12 22.44
C LYS A 836 -8.40 15.67 22.33
N GLY A 837 -7.61 14.79 21.70
CA GLY A 837 -7.92 13.36 21.67
C GLY A 837 -7.84 12.74 23.07
N ASP A 838 -6.85 13.15 23.87
CA ASP A 838 -6.74 12.73 25.27
C ASP A 838 -7.88 13.31 26.12
N LEU A 839 -8.28 14.58 25.87
CA LEU A 839 -9.45 15.18 26.52
C LEU A 839 -10.74 14.41 26.22
N ALA A 840 -10.96 13.99 24.97
CA ALA A 840 -12.12 13.17 24.61
C ALA A 840 -12.11 11.81 25.32
N LEU A 841 -10.94 11.19 25.46
CA LEU A 841 -10.79 9.95 26.23
C LEU A 841 -11.06 10.20 27.72
N PHE A 842 -10.53 11.26 28.31
CA PHE A 842 -10.80 11.62 29.72
C PHE A 842 -12.29 11.86 29.96
N ASP A 843 -12.94 12.60 29.08
CA ASP A 843 -14.39 12.87 29.12
C ASP A 843 -15.20 11.57 29.13
N ILE A 844 -14.83 10.62 28.24
CA ILE A 844 -15.42 9.27 28.23
C ILE A 844 -15.20 8.57 29.58
N LEU A 845 -13.98 8.56 30.12
CA LEU A 845 -13.70 7.86 31.39
C LEU A 845 -14.48 8.47 32.57
N ILE A 846 -14.61 9.80 32.61
CA ILE A 846 -15.33 10.52 33.67
C ILE A 846 -16.83 10.24 33.60
N HIS A 847 -17.43 10.34 32.40
CA HIS A 847 -18.88 10.35 32.25
C HIS A 847 -19.50 9.00 31.85
N ASN A 848 -18.69 8.00 31.52
CA ASN A 848 -19.18 6.64 31.25
C ASN A 848 -19.75 5.95 32.49
N ASN A 849 -19.32 6.33 33.71
CA ASN A 849 -19.79 5.76 34.99
C ASN A 849 -19.84 4.22 35.00
N TRP A 850 -18.89 3.59 34.32
CA TRP A 850 -18.81 2.13 34.11
C TRP A 850 -20.03 1.48 33.45
N GLU A 851 -20.91 2.25 32.81
CA GLU A 851 -22.08 1.73 32.09
C GLU A 851 -21.67 0.94 30.84
N ARG A 852 -20.57 1.34 30.20
CA ARG A 852 -19.97 0.64 29.08
C ARG A 852 -18.60 0.09 29.47
N PRO A 853 -18.34 -1.20 29.27
CA PRO A 853 -17.00 -1.77 29.46
C PRO A 853 -15.96 -1.09 28.55
N VAL A 854 -14.82 -0.67 29.11
CA VAL A 854 -13.74 0.00 28.37
C VAL A 854 -12.60 -0.98 28.08
N TYR A 855 -12.18 -1.06 26.82
CA TYR A 855 -11.12 -1.91 26.33
C TYR A 855 -10.08 -1.14 25.52
N PHE A 856 -8.86 -1.65 25.55
CA PHE A 856 -7.76 -1.25 24.69
C PHE A 856 -7.27 -2.44 23.88
N ALA A 857 -6.96 -2.21 22.62
CA ALA A 857 -6.31 -3.19 21.78
C ALA A 857 -4.92 -3.57 22.33
N THR A 858 -4.56 -4.85 22.23
CA THR A 858 -3.25 -5.41 22.63
C THR A 858 -2.11 -5.02 21.69
N SER A 859 -2.42 -4.62 20.46
CA SER A 859 -1.48 -4.31 19.38
C SER A 859 -1.09 -2.82 19.31
N VAL A 860 -1.59 -1.99 20.22
CA VAL A 860 -1.34 -0.54 20.22
C VAL A 860 -0.03 -0.17 20.93
N SER A 861 0.47 1.03 20.64
CA SER A 861 1.66 1.59 21.26
C SER A 861 1.42 1.96 22.74
N GLN A 862 2.49 1.95 23.54
CA GLN A 862 2.43 2.11 24.99
C GLN A 862 1.79 3.43 25.46
N ASP A 863 1.95 4.50 24.68
CA ASP A 863 1.35 5.81 24.93
C ASP A 863 -0.19 5.82 24.75
N THR A 864 -0.74 4.87 23.99
CA THR A 864 -2.19 4.74 23.79
C THR A 864 -2.92 4.37 25.09
N TYR A 865 -2.26 3.63 25.99
CA TYR A 865 -2.84 3.23 27.28
C TYR A 865 -2.88 4.35 28.32
N ILE A 866 -2.30 5.52 28.03
CA ILE A 866 -2.26 6.71 28.90
C ILE A 866 -1.79 6.45 30.35
N GLY A 867 -1.03 5.37 30.56
CA GLY A 867 -0.53 4.92 31.86
C GLY A 867 -1.48 4.03 32.68
N LEU A 868 -2.62 3.60 32.13
CA LEU A 868 -3.59 2.74 32.81
C LEU A 868 -3.15 1.27 32.94
N ASP A 869 -1.94 0.93 32.51
CA ASP A 869 -1.38 -0.42 32.39
C ASP A 869 -1.69 -1.35 33.57
N GLN A 870 -1.52 -0.89 34.81
CA GLN A 870 -1.73 -1.70 36.01
C GLN A 870 -3.19 -2.16 36.22
N TYR A 871 -4.14 -1.50 35.55
CA TYR A 871 -5.57 -1.80 35.60
C TYR A 871 -6.06 -2.49 34.33
N LEU A 872 -5.15 -2.91 33.44
CA LEU A 872 -5.47 -3.60 32.20
C LEU A 872 -5.34 -5.11 32.37
N TYR A 873 -6.42 -5.83 32.11
CA TYR A 873 -6.51 -7.29 32.23
C TYR A 873 -6.92 -7.91 30.89
N LEU A 874 -6.19 -8.93 30.44
CA LEU A 874 -6.46 -9.58 29.16
C LEU A 874 -7.74 -10.42 29.21
N GLU A 875 -8.63 -10.25 28.21
CA GLU A 875 -9.88 -10.99 28.02
C GLU A 875 -9.99 -11.67 26.63
N GLY A 876 -8.84 -11.94 26.00
CA GLY A 876 -8.72 -12.61 24.70
C GLY A 876 -7.65 -11.89 23.90
N TYR A 877 -8.08 -11.11 22.92
CA TYR A 877 -7.23 -10.21 22.12
C TYR A 877 -7.26 -8.75 22.59
N ALA A 878 -8.05 -8.43 23.60
CA ALA A 878 -8.22 -7.07 24.12
C ALA A 878 -7.96 -7.00 25.63
N TYR A 879 -7.41 -5.87 26.06
CA TYR A 879 -7.24 -5.53 27.47
C TYR A 879 -8.48 -4.80 27.98
N ARG A 880 -9.10 -5.31 29.04
CA ARG A 880 -10.20 -4.65 29.74
C ARG A 880 -9.67 -3.79 30.87
N LEU A 881 -10.21 -2.58 31.01
CA LEU A 881 -9.97 -1.71 32.16
C LEU A 881 -10.77 -2.24 33.38
N LEU A 882 -10.09 -2.64 34.44
CA LEU A 882 -10.66 -3.13 35.69
C LEU A 882 -9.96 -2.51 36.91
N PRO A 883 -10.70 -1.91 37.87
CA PRO A 883 -10.13 -1.20 39.02
C PRO A 883 -9.74 -2.15 40.16
N PHE A 884 -9.06 -3.25 39.86
CA PHE A 884 -8.62 -4.20 40.89
C PHE A 884 -7.36 -3.71 41.62
N LYS A 885 -7.25 -4.05 42.90
CA LYS A 885 -6.05 -3.83 43.73
C LYS A 885 -4.93 -4.72 43.19
N THR A 886 -3.80 -4.11 42.87
CA THR A 886 -2.57 -4.86 42.64
C THR A 886 -1.95 -5.15 44.01
N ALA A 887 -1.71 -6.42 44.33
CA ALA A 887 -0.99 -6.78 45.55
C ALA A 887 0.42 -6.21 45.50
N ALA A 888 0.97 -5.75 46.63
CA ALA A 888 2.31 -5.16 46.68
C ALA A 888 3.42 -6.10 46.16
N GLU A 889 3.17 -7.40 46.20
CA GLU A 889 4.07 -8.46 45.75
C GLU A 889 3.86 -8.86 44.27
N ASP A 890 2.76 -8.43 43.64
CA ASP A 890 2.46 -8.76 42.24
C ASP A 890 3.20 -7.80 41.29
N SER A 891 4.40 -8.21 40.86
CA SER A 891 5.26 -7.45 39.94
C SER A 891 4.90 -7.62 38.47
N ARG A 892 3.83 -8.37 38.14
CA ARG A 892 3.45 -8.65 36.75
C ARG A 892 2.96 -7.42 36.02
N ASP A 893 3.31 -7.32 34.75
CA ASP A 893 2.78 -6.27 33.88
C ASP A 893 1.43 -6.66 33.26
N LYS A 894 0.82 -5.76 32.47
CA LYS A 894 -0.48 -5.98 31.83
C LYS A 894 -0.52 -7.21 30.90
N SER A 895 0.60 -7.57 30.27
CA SER A 895 0.71 -8.69 29.34
C SER A 895 0.70 -10.05 30.04
N GLU A 896 0.96 -10.04 31.34
CA GLU A 896 0.95 -11.21 32.21
C GLU A 896 -0.33 -11.32 33.06
N LYS A 897 -1.19 -10.30 33.05
CA LYS A 897 -2.44 -10.23 33.81
C LYS A 897 -3.65 -10.60 32.96
N THR A 898 -4.42 -11.59 33.42
CA THR A 898 -5.65 -12.05 32.74
C THR A 898 -6.85 -11.92 33.66
N ASN A 899 -8.02 -11.58 33.11
CA ASN A 899 -9.29 -11.86 33.79
C ASN A 899 -9.67 -13.32 33.49
N SER A 900 -9.00 -14.25 34.19
CA SER A 900 -8.82 -15.63 33.75
C SER A 900 -10.12 -16.39 33.45
N ASP A 901 -11.15 -16.26 34.27
CA ASP A 901 -12.42 -16.97 34.02
C ASP A 901 -13.18 -16.42 32.81
N VAL A 902 -13.18 -15.10 32.63
CA VAL A 902 -13.82 -14.43 31.48
C VAL A 902 -13.05 -14.74 30.20
N MET A 903 -11.72 -14.61 30.24
CA MET A 903 -10.85 -14.92 29.11
C MET A 903 -10.99 -16.39 28.71
N TYR A 904 -10.99 -17.32 29.66
CA TYR A 904 -11.21 -18.74 29.38
C TYR A 904 -12.56 -18.98 28.71
N ALA A 905 -13.64 -18.36 29.19
CA ALA A 905 -14.95 -18.49 28.57
C ALA A 905 -14.98 -17.90 27.14
N ASN A 906 -14.32 -16.77 26.91
CA ASN A 906 -14.20 -16.18 25.57
C ASN A 906 -13.40 -17.10 24.64
N VAL A 907 -12.22 -17.58 25.06
CA VAL A 907 -11.37 -18.46 24.26
C VAL A 907 -12.06 -19.78 23.90
N MET A 908 -12.73 -20.40 24.87
CA MET A 908 -13.33 -21.72 24.65
C MET A 908 -14.64 -21.66 23.87
N ASN A 909 -15.44 -20.58 24.03
CA ASN A 909 -16.80 -20.54 23.50
C ASN A 909 -17.02 -19.57 22.34
N LYS A 910 -16.14 -18.57 22.15
CA LYS A 910 -16.35 -17.49 21.18
C LYS A 910 -15.21 -17.30 20.17
N ILE A 911 -13.97 -17.64 20.55
CA ILE A 911 -12.79 -17.43 19.71
C ILE A 911 -12.55 -18.64 18.80
N ASP A 912 -12.34 -18.37 17.52
CA ASP A 912 -12.05 -19.37 16.50
C ASP A 912 -10.63 -19.18 15.93
N TYR A 913 -9.81 -20.24 15.98
CA TYR A 913 -8.45 -20.25 15.45
C TYR A 913 -8.35 -20.95 14.09
N THR A 914 -9.46 -21.46 13.55
CA THR A 914 -9.51 -22.29 12.34
C THR A 914 -8.85 -21.62 11.13
N ALA A 915 -8.94 -20.30 11.00
CA ALA A 915 -8.31 -19.56 9.89
C ALA A 915 -6.80 -19.76 9.80
N PHE A 916 -6.10 -19.89 10.93
CA PHE A 916 -4.63 -20.05 10.92
C PHE A 916 -4.20 -21.42 10.42
N HIS A 917 -5.00 -22.46 10.68
CA HIS A 917 -4.69 -23.83 10.26
C HIS A 917 -5.14 -24.12 8.82
N LYS A 918 -6.22 -23.49 8.34
CA LYS A 918 -6.76 -23.73 6.99
C LYS A 918 -6.12 -22.88 5.89
N ALA A 919 -5.45 -21.79 6.23
CA ALA A 919 -4.86 -20.92 5.22
C ALA A 919 -3.74 -21.66 4.45
N SER A 920 -3.82 -21.64 3.12
CA SER A 920 -2.75 -22.15 2.24
C SER A 920 -1.43 -21.41 2.47
N TYR A 921 -1.52 -20.11 2.79
CA TYR A 921 -0.41 -19.22 3.02
C TYR A 921 -0.70 -18.25 4.17
N LEU A 922 0.30 -18.03 5.02
CA LEU A 922 0.28 -17.02 6.08
C LEU A 922 1.33 -15.96 5.78
N ASP A 923 0.87 -14.74 5.49
CA ASP A 923 1.75 -13.59 5.35
C ASP A 923 2.37 -13.16 6.69
N GLN A 924 3.32 -12.22 6.63
CA GLN A 924 4.04 -11.71 7.80
C GLN A 924 3.10 -11.18 8.91
N GLU A 925 2.02 -10.46 8.55
CA GLU A 925 1.06 -9.95 9.55
C GLU A 925 0.26 -11.07 10.21
N SER A 926 -0.14 -12.08 9.44
CA SER A 926 -0.81 -13.28 9.97
C SER A 926 0.12 -14.06 10.91
N LYS A 927 1.40 -14.23 10.54
CA LYS A 927 2.43 -14.84 11.40
C LYS A 927 2.62 -14.05 12.71
N ARG A 928 2.66 -12.71 12.64
CA ARG A 928 2.74 -11.83 13.83
C ARG A 928 1.54 -12.04 14.77
N ILE A 929 0.35 -12.21 14.22
CA ILE A 929 -0.86 -12.46 15.02
C ILE A 929 -0.85 -13.86 15.63
N VAL A 930 -0.38 -14.88 14.91
CA VAL A 930 -0.20 -16.24 15.46
C VAL A 930 0.76 -16.20 16.65
N PHE A 931 1.88 -15.48 16.53
CA PHE A 931 2.82 -15.28 17.63
C PHE A 931 2.15 -14.66 18.87
N SER A 932 1.42 -13.55 18.71
CA SER A 932 0.71 -12.93 19.84
C SER A 932 -0.38 -13.84 20.43
N THR A 933 -1.09 -14.59 19.59
CA THR A 933 -2.15 -15.53 20.00
C THR A 933 -1.60 -16.64 20.89
N TRP A 934 -0.44 -17.21 20.54
CA TRP A 934 0.25 -18.17 21.41
C TRP A 934 0.63 -17.55 22.76
N GLY A 935 1.17 -16.32 22.75
CA GLY A 935 1.51 -15.58 23.95
C GLY A 935 0.33 -15.42 24.91
N PHE A 936 -0.80 -14.90 24.41
CA PHE A 936 -2.03 -14.69 25.20
C PHE A 936 -2.55 -15.98 25.86
N ASN A 937 -2.59 -17.07 25.10
CA ASN A 937 -3.08 -18.35 25.62
C ASN A 937 -2.11 -18.99 26.62
N ASN A 938 -0.80 -18.81 26.43
CA ASN A 938 0.20 -19.25 27.39
C ASN A 938 0.08 -18.50 28.71
N THR A 939 -0.07 -17.17 28.66
CA THR A 939 -0.32 -16.37 29.87
C THR A 939 -1.58 -16.83 30.61
N LEU A 940 -2.68 -17.08 29.88
CA LEU A 940 -3.91 -17.58 30.49
C LEU A 940 -3.72 -18.96 31.14
N ALA A 941 -3.03 -19.88 30.47
CA ALA A 941 -2.73 -21.20 31.04
C ALA A 941 -1.89 -21.09 32.33
N SER A 942 -0.84 -20.26 32.32
CA SER A 942 0.00 -20.00 33.49
C SER A 942 -0.83 -19.46 34.66
N ASN A 943 -1.68 -18.47 34.41
CA ASN A 943 -2.54 -17.87 35.44
C ASN A 943 -3.57 -18.87 35.98
N LEU A 944 -4.20 -19.67 35.11
CA LEU A 944 -5.13 -20.72 35.54
C LEU A 944 -4.43 -21.79 36.40
N ILE A 945 -3.17 -22.13 36.11
CA ILE A 945 -2.38 -23.07 36.94
C ILE A 945 -2.09 -22.45 38.30
N MET A 946 -1.62 -21.20 38.35
CA MET A 946 -1.35 -20.48 39.60
C MET A 946 -2.62 -20.31 40.47
N GLU A 947 -3.77 -20.14 39.83
CA GLU A 947 -5.09 -20.08 40.50
C GLU A 947 -5.63 -21.46 40.95
N GLY A 948 -4.88 -22.56 40.72
CA GLY A 948 -5.32 -23.91 41.06
C GLY A 948 -6.39 -24.50 40.13
N LYS A 949 -6.63 -23.89 38.97
CA LYS A 949 -7.64 -24.28 37.96
C LYS A 949 -7.04 -25.14 36.85
N SER A 950 -6.24 -26.15 37.21
CA SER A 950 -5.48 -26.97 36.26
C SER A 950 -6.33 -27.67 35.19
N ALA A 951 -7.57 -28.06 35.50
CA ALA A 951 -8.48 -28.66 34.50
C ALA A 951 -8.81 -27.70 33.35
N LYS A 952 -9.07 -26.42 33.66
CA LYS A 952 -9.31 -25.38 32.64
C LYS A 952 -8.05 -25.15 31.81
N ALA A 953 -6.90 -25.02 32.46
CA ALA A 953 -5.62 -24.85 31.78
C ALA A 953 -5.32 -26.02 30.81
N MET A 954 -5.62 -27.26 31.22
CA MET A 954 -5.49 -28.44 30.36
C MET A 954 -6.39 -28.37 29.13
N HIS A 955 -7.67 -28.02 29.28
CA HIS A 955 -8.61 -27.91 28.17
C HIS A 955 -8.20 -26.80 27.18
N LEU A 956 -7.71 -25.67 27.72
CA LEU A 956 -7.18 -24.57 26.93
C LEU A 956 -5.98 -25.03 26.09
N MET A 957 -4.98 -25.65 26.72
CA MET A 957 -3.79 -26.13 26.00
C MET A 957 -4.12 -27.20 24.95
N GLN A 958 -5.09 -28.08 25.22
CA GLN A 958 -5.59 -29.03 24.22
C GLN A 958 -6.23 -28.33 23.01
N LYS A 959 -7.00 -27.26 23.24
CA LYS A 959 -7.55 -26.45 22.14
C LYS A 959 -6.42 -25.78 21.33
N CYS A 960 -5.46 -25.15 22.01
CA CYS A 960 -4.34 -24.46 21.34
C CYS A 960 -3.50 -25.42 20.50
N LEU A 961 -3.09 -26.58 21.05
CA LEU A 961 -2.29 -27.58 20.32
C LEU A 961 -3.02 -28.18 19.10
N ARG A 962 -4.37 -28.18 19.13
CA ARG A 962 -5.19 -28.69 18.02
C ARG A 962 -5.43 -27.63 16.94
N ASP A 963 -5.71 -26.39 17.34
CA ASP A 963 -6.26 -25.37 16.43
C ASP A 963 -5.23 -24.33 15.97
N LEU A 964 -4.10 -24.15 16.67
CA LEU A 964 -3.05 -23.20 16.29
C LEU A 964 -1.88 -23.89 15.57
N PRO A 965 -1.24 -23.22 14.58
CA PRO A 965 -0.03 -23.73 13.94
C PRO A 965 1.10 -23.93 14.95
N LEU A 966 1.77 -25.08 14.87
CA LEU A 966 2.95 -25.40 15.68
C LEU A 966 4.27 -25.07 14.96
N THR A 967 4.23 -24.75 13.67
CA THR A 967 5.42 -24.43 12.86
C THR A 967 6.17 -23.23 13.44
N ASN A 968 7.50 -23.33 13.52
CA ASN A 968 8.36 -22.18 13.80
C ASN A 968 8.72 -21.51 12.47
N TYR A 969 8.35 -20.25 12.28
CA TYR A 969 8.71 -19.44 11.11
C TYR A 969 9.98 -18.63 11.36
N SER A 970 10.35 -18.43 12.62
CA SER A 970 11.54 -17.70 13.06
C SER A 970 12.06 -18.24 14.39
N VAL A 971 13.30 -17.89 14.75
CA VAL A 971 13.85 -18.16 16.09
C VAL A 971 12.99 -17.54 17.19
N ARG A 972 12.35 -16.40 16.92
CA ARG A 972 11.45 -15.72 17.87
C ARG A 972 10.27 -16.59 18.31
N ASP A 973 9.73 -17.41 17.42
CA ASP A 973 8.55 -18.25 17.73
C ASP A 973 8.83 -19.26 18.84
N THR A 974 10.10 -19.64 19.02
CA THR A 974 10.52 -20.57 20.08
C THR A 974 10.32 -20.01 21.49
N VAL A 975 10.24 -18.68 21.66
CA VAL A 975 9.95 -18.05 22.96
C VAL A 975 8.58 -18.48 23.48
N ASN A 976 7.55 -18.45 22.62
CA ASN A 976 6.23 -18.93 23.00
C ASN A 976 6.21 -20.45 23.24
N ARG A 977 7.05 -21.21 22.52
CA ARG A 977 7.15 -22.64 22.76
C ARG A 977 7.67 -22.96 24.16
N ILE A 978 8.59 -22.18 24.72
CA ILE A 978 9.05 -22.38 26.11
C ILE A 978 7.86 -22.31 27.08
N SER A 979 7.08 -21.23 27.01
CA SER A 979 5.92 -21.05 27.90
C SER A 979 4.90 -22.18 27.71
N THR A 980 4.70 -22.62 26.47
CA THR A 980 3.83 -23.77 26.15
C THR A 980 4.35 -25.05 26.81
N ILE A 981 5.65 -25.34 26.68
CA ILE A 981 6.31 -26.52 27.25
C ILE A 981 6.24 -26.49 28.78
N GLN A 982 6.51 -25.34 29.40
CA GLN A 982 6.40 -25.14 30.84
C GLN A 982 4.98 -25.42 31.34
N ASN A 983 3.97 -24.88 30.67
CA ASN A 983 2.57 -25.13 31.00
C ASN A 983 2.21 -26.62 30.86
N LEU A 984 2.67 -27.29 29.81
CA LEU A 984 2.42 -28.72 29.62
C LEU A 984 3.07 -29.59 30.71
N TYR A 985 4.31 -29.28 31.11
CA TYR A 985 4.95 -29.98 32.23
C TYR A 985 4.21 -29.75 33.55
N ALA A 986 3.81 -28.50 33.84
CA ALA A 986 3.05 -28.16 35.04
C ALA A 986 1.67 -28.86 35.09
N LEU A 987 1.10 -29.19 33.92
CA LEU A 987 -0.13 -29.95 33.76
C LEU A 987 0.08 -31.47 33.64
N ASN A 988 1.30 -31.96 33.88
CA ASN A 988 1.68 -33.37 33.77
C ASN A 988 1.47 -33.99 32.36
N ARG A 989 1.51 -33.17 31.30
CA ARG A 989 1.44 -33.60 29.88
C ARG A 989 2.83 -33.87 29.33
N ILE A 990 3.55 -34.79 29.99
CA ILE A 990 4.98 -35.04 29.77
C ILE A 990 5.30 -35.42 28.32
N LYS A 991 4.46 -36.23 27.65
CA LYS A 991 4.71 -36.68 26.28
C LYS A 991 4.76 -35.52 25.28
N GLU A 992 3.76 -34.63 25.32
CA GLU A 992 3.71 -33.45 24.45
C GLU A 992 4.82 -32.45 24.77
N ALA A 993 5.08 -32.21 26.06
CA ALA A 993 6.16 -31.33 26.49
C ALA A 993 7.54 -31.82 25.99
N ASN A 994 7.81 -33.13 26.12
CA ASN A 994 9.04 -33.75 25.64
C ASN A 994 9.17 -33.68 24.11
N GLN A 995 8.07 -33.87 23.38
CA GLN A 995 8.05 -33.78 21.93
C GLN A 995 8.38 -32.36 21.46
N LEU A 996 7.65 -31.35 21.97
CA LEU A 996 7.89 -29.95 21.61
C LEU A 996 9.30 -29.48 22.00
N THR A 997 9.83 -29.97 23.11
CA THR A 997 11.23 -29.70 23.51
C THR A 997 12.19 -30.23 22.46
N ARG A 998 12.06 -31.50 22.02
CA ARG A 998 12.93 -32.08 20.98
C ARG A 998 12.86 -31.32 19.66
N GLU A 999 11.66 -31.00 19.21
CA GLU A 999 11.47 -30.24 17.97
C GLU A 999 12.10 -28.85 18.05
N THR A 1000 11.92 -28.16 19.19
CA THR A 1000 12.49 -26.82 19.41
C THR A 1000 14.01 -26.85 19.46
N THR A 1001 14.59 -27.81 20.20
CA THR A 1001 16.04 -28.00 20.26
C THR A 1001 16.62 -28.34 18.89
N GLY A 1002 15.98 -29.24 18.12
CA GLY A 1002 16.40 -29.60 16.78
C GLY A 1002 16.37 -28.41 15.81
N PHE A 1003 15.29 -27.63 15.84
CA PHE A 1003 15.15 -26.40 15.06
C PHE A 1003 16.27 -25.40 15.37
N LEU A 1004 16.48 -25.05 16.64
CA LEU A 1004 17.53 -24.10 17.03
C LEU A 1004 18.94 -24.59 16.67
N ALA A 1005 19.19 -25.90 16.78
CA ALA A 1005 20.46 -26.49 16.37
C ALA A 1005 20.70 -26.34 14.85
N GLN A 1006 19.66 -26.51 14.01
CA GLN A 1006 19.77 -26.31 12.57
C GLN A 1006 20.05 -24.85 12.21
N GLU A 1007 19.27 -23.92 12.77
CA GLU A 1007 19.46 -22.46 12.56
C GLU A 1007 20.89 -22.05 12.94
N PHE A 1008 21.37 -22.49 14.10
CA PHE A 1008 22.71 -22.14 14.57
C PHE A 1008 23.83 -22.80 13.76
N ASN A 1009 23.66 -24.05 13.33
CA ASN A 1009 24.64 -24.70 12.47
C ASN A 1009 24.81 -23.94 11.16
N TYR A 1010 23.74 -23.40 10.58
CA TYR A 1010 23.83 -22.51 9.42
C TYR A 1010 24.63 -21.24 9.73
N VAL A 1011 24.34 -20.55 10.85
CA VAL A 1011 25.09 -19.35 11.27
C VAL A 1011 26.59 -19.64 11.37
N CYS A 1012 26.99 -20.82 11.87
CA CYS A 1012 28.39 -21.23 11.95
C CYS A 1012 29.08 -21.37 10.58
N THR A 1013 28.33 -21.54 9.50
CA THR A 1013 28.90 -21.63 8.15
C THR A 1013 29.16 -20.26 7.50
N LEU A 1014 28.61 -19.19 8.09
CA LEU A 1014 28.73 -17.83 7.57
C LEU A 1014 30.09 -17.22 7.93
N ALA A 1015 30.57 -16.29 7.10
CA ALA A 1015 31.73 -15.47 7.44
C ALA A 1015 31.43 -14.54 8.64
N PRO A 1016 32.44 -14.11 9.43
CA PRO A 1016 32.23 -13.33 10.64
C PRO A 1016 31.37 -12.07 10.46
N GLU A 1017 31.49 -11.38 9.33
CA GLU A 1017 30.68 -10.20 9.01
C GLU A 1017 29.18 -10.51 8.94
N PHE A 1018 28.80 -11.68 8.42
CA PHE A 1018 27.40 -12.10 8.31
C PHE A 1018 26.88 -12.69 9.63
N GLN A 1019 27.74 -13.33 10.42
CA GLN A 1019 27.37 -13.87 11.74
C GLN A 1019 26.87 -12.76 12.69
N GLN A 1020 27.43 -11.55 12.60
CA GLN A 1020 27.02 -10.42 13.44
C GLN A 1020 25.54 -10.06 13.29
N VAL A 1021 24.95 -10.28 12.11
CA VAL A 1021 23.53 -9.99 11.85
C VAL A 1021 22.62 -10.94 12.65
N TYR A 1022 23.05 -12.20 12.82
CA TYR A 1022 22.31 -13.24 13.54
C TYR A 1022 22.61 -13.25 15.05
N LEU A 1023 23.32 -12.27 15.57
CA LEU A 1023 23.76 -12.25 16.97
C LEU A 1023 22.58 -12.15 17.95
N GLN A 1024 21.52 -11.43 17.58
CA GLN A 1024 20.29 -11.36 18.38
C GLN A 1024 19.59 -12.73 18.42
N ASP A 1025 19.45 -13.39 17.27
CA ASP A 1025 18.85 -14.72 17.18
C ASP A 1025 19.69 -15.78 17.89
N THR A 1026 21.02 -15.67 17.83
CA THR A 1026 21.94 -16.55 18.55
C THR A 1026 21.78 -16.39 20.07
N ARG A 1027 21.70 -15.14 20.58
CA ARG A 1027 21.44 -14.87 22.00
C ARG A 1027 20.08 -15.40 22.43
N LEU A 1028 19.06 -15.23 21.59
CA LEU A 1028 17.72 -15.74 21.86
C LEU A 1028 17.71 -17.27 21.90
N SER A 1029 18.38 -17.93 20.95
CA SER A 1029 18.53 -19.38 20.88
C SER A 1029 19.20 -19.94 22.13
N LEU A 1030 20.28 -19.30 22.60
CA LEU A 1030 20.96 -19.68 23.85
C LEU A 1030 20.04 -19.52 25.07
N SER A 1031 19.30 -18.41 25.16
CA SER A 1031 18.33 -18.19 26.23
C SER A 1031 17.24 -19.27 26.24
N VAL A 1032 16.73 -19.63 25.06
CA VAL A 1032 15.71 -20.68 24.92
C VAL A 1032 16.26 -22.04 25.36
N LEU A 1033 17.44 -22.43 24.87
CA LEU A 1033 18.06 -23.70 25.24
C LEU A 1033 18.39 -23.78 26.73
N HIS A 1034 18.84 -22.67 27.34
CA HIS A 1034 19.08 -22.61 28.78
C HIS A 1034 17.80 -22.83 29.59
N GLN A 1035 16.70 -22.22 29.19
CA GLN A 1035 15.40 -22.42 29.85
C GLN A 1035 14.89 -23.86 29.67
N LEU A 1036 15.06 -24.45 28.47
CA LEU A 1036 14.72 -25.85 28.23
C LEU A 1036 15.59 -26.82 29.06
N ASP A 1037 16.87 -26.49 29.29
CA ASP A 1037 17.75 -27.25 30.19
C ASP A 1037 17.17 -27.23 31.61
N GLN A 1038 16.87 -26.04 32.15
CA GLN A 1038 16.28 -25.89 33.48
C GLN A 1038 14.95 -26.65 33.62
N LEU A 1039 14.06 -26.54 32.63
CA LEU A 1039 12.76 -27.22 32.64
C LEU A 1039 12.92 -28.74 32.61
N THR A 1040 13.71 -29.28 31.68
CA THR A 1040 13.91 -30.73 31.56
C THR A 1040 14.62 -31.32 32.78
N ALA A 1041 15.53 -30.59 33.42
CA ALA A 1041 16.15 -30.97 34.68
C ALA A 1041 15.12 -30.96 35.83
N GLY A 1042 14.35 -29.88 35.99
CA GLY A 1042 13.36 -29.72 37.05
C GLY A 1042 12.25 -30.79 37.01
N TYR A 1043 11.82 -31.17 35.81
CA TYR A 1043 10.83 -32.24 35.58
C TYR A 1043 11.45 -33.63 35.38
N LYS A 1044 12.74 -33.81 35.69
CA LYS A 1044 13.47 -35.11 35.72
C LYS A 1044 13.50 -35.86 34.37
N GLN A 1045 13.53 -35.16 33.25
CA GLN A 1045 13.61 -35.73 31.90
C GLN A 1045 15.07 -35.94 31.48
N GLN A 1046 15.78 -36.89 32.12
CA GLN A 1046 17.25 -37.02 32.03
C GLN A 1046 17.81 -37.17 30.60
N GLU A 1047 17.22 -38.05 29.78
CA GLU A 1047 17.68 -38.29 28.41
C GLU A 1047 17.52 -37.03 27.54
N LEU A 1048 16.37 -36.38 27.65
CA LEU A 1048 16.08 -35.15 26.92
C LEU A 1048 16.93 -33.98 27.41
N ASN A 1049 17.17 -33.87 28.72
CA ASN A 1049 18.06 -32.87 29.30
C ASN A 1049 19.47 -32.97 28.72
N ARG A 1050 19.98 -34.19 28.51
CA ARG A 1050 21.28 -34.40 27.87
C ARG A 1050 21.30 -33.86 26.44
N VAL A 1051 20.28 -34.15 25.64
CA VAL A 1051 20.16 -33.63 24.26
C VAL A 1051 20.15 -32.09 24.24
N VAL A 1052 19.39 -31.45 25.14
CA VAL A 1052 19.35 -29.98 25.24
C VAL A 1052 20.70 -29.40 25.66
N LYS A 1053 21.36 -30.01 26.66
CA LYS A 1053 22.69 -29.59 27.12
C LYS A 1053 23.76 -29.74 26.05
N ASP A 1054 23.73 -30.83 25.30
CA ASP A 1054 24.68 -31.07 24.21
C ASP A 1054 24.52 -30.00 23.12
N ALA A 1055 23.29 -29.68 22.73
CA ALA A 1055 23.01 -28.58 21.79
C ALA A 1055 23.44 -27.20 22.33
N PHE A 1056 23.18 -26.92 23.62
CA PHE A 1056 23.57 -25.67 24.28
C PHE A 1056 25.09 -25.50 24.35
N ASN A 1057 25.81 -26.54 24.80
CA ASN A 1057 27.28 -26.51 24.88
C ASN A 1057 27.91 -26.39 23.49
N GLN A 1058 27.41 -27.15 22.50
CA GLN A 1058 27.86 -27.02 21.12
C GLN A 1058 27.67 -25.59 20.58
N MET A 1059 26.56 -24.93 20.96
CA MET A 1059 26.28 -23.56 20.55
C MET A 1059 27.23 -22.56 21.18
N ILE A 1060 27.51 -22.70 22.49
CA ILE A 1060 28.49 -21.86 23.20
C ILE A 1060 29.90 -22.06 22.63
N ASP A 1061 30.34 -23.30 22.48
CA ASP A 1061 31.71 -23.63 22.07
C ASP A 1061 32.01 -23.08 20.67
N LYS A 1062 31.03 -23.11 19.76
CA LYS A 1062 31.18 -22.60 18.39
C LYS A 1062 30.94 -21.09 18.26
N SER A 1063 30.12 -20.48 19.12
CA SER A 1063 29.81 -19.04 19.04
C SER A 1063 30.88 -18.15 19.66
N GLY A 1064 31.78 -18.70 20.47
CA GLY A 1064 32.82 -17.92 21.17
C GLY A 1064 32.28 -17.00 22.27
N ILE A 1065 30.97 -17.07 22.57
CA ILE A 1065 30.33 -16.32 23.65
C ILE A 1065 30.74 -16.97 24.98
N ARG A 1066 31.62 -16.32 25.75
CA ARG A 1066 32.05 -16.82 27.07
C ARG A 1066 30.84 -16.95 28.01
N LYS A 1067 30.77 -18.05 28.77
CA LYS A 1067 29.85 -18.21 29.91
C LYS A 1067 30.12 -17.09 30.92
N SER A 1068 29.29 -16.05 30.93
CA SER A 1068 29.26 -15.03 31.99
C SER A 1068 27.94 -15.11 32.73
#